data_AF-A0A7W5HNS3-F1
#
_entry.id   AF-A0A7W5HNS3-F1
#
_cell.length_a   1.000
_cell.length_b   1.000
_cell.length_c   1.000
_cell.angle_alpha   90.00
_cell.angle_beta   90.00
_cell.angle_gamma   90.00
#
_symmetry.space_group_name_H-M   'P 1'
#
loop_
_entity.id
_entity.type
_entity.pdbx_description
1 polymer ?
#
loop_
_entity_poly.entity_id
_entity_poly.type
_entity_poly.pdbx_seq_one_letter_code
_entity_poly.pdbx_strand_id
1 'polypeptide(L)'
;MRIAQIAPLTERCPPRLYGGTERIVSYLTEELVRQGHDVTLFASGDSQTSARLESGAHQALRFDPGVKDGAPHHILMLDQVLRQADQFDVMHFHTDIYHFPLIRHLAGRSVTTLHGRLDISDYQCFYPHFPEVPLVSISKAQRSPVKGDVNWVGNVYHGIPRDLLAFNPEPRGDYLMFLGRISPEKRPDRAIEIASKAGLPLKIAAKVDKADQVYWEEIIAPMIASRANVEFLGEIDESQKAGLLGNARALIFPIDWPEPFGLVMIEAMACGTPVIAFGQGSVPEVIDEGVSGYIVDGIAGAVAAVQRLGALDRRKVRARFEERFTVERMTNHYLELYRHLTAGNTYGHPSTPFDIPATASLQELRLRNLKNNETFGVFDPNGDVLFADDSPQGIFHTDTRHLSGLYLTLNGMRPLLLSSTLRDDNAMLTCDLTNPDLFDSHGEKILHHDLIHLRRSRFLWKGSCYERLTLRNFDDVPQLLKLRIQFAADFKDLFEVRGARRAQRGEGHRAEITNEEVVLSYTGLDHKRRMTRLRFAPVPVSLTCDSALFEVRLAPGESQSLFMDINCGVQNPPFTVRHGFFISLRDSRRELRTFSSRAASMATSHDVFNEAVSRSVSDLYMLMTKTAEGLYPYAGIPWFSTVFGRDALITAWEMLWFDPGIAKGVLGHLAANQATIIDPHADSEPGKILHEIRLGEMAELGEVPFRRYYGSIDSTPLFVMLAAAYLERTNDLSTVRQLWPNIEAALTWIEEYGDRDGDGFVEYGRQSAEGLINQGWKDSHDSVFHANGQLATGPIAIVEVQAYVYGAWTGAARIASRLGDSDRAQQLKYKAQRLREEFDNRFFDEELGTYVLALDGHKKPCRIRTSNAGHALFAGIAYPERAATVVSTLMERSSFSGWGVRTVAASQARYNPMSYHNGSVWPHDNALIAAGFARYGYRRDAARIFEGLFAASTYIDLRRLPELFCGFARQRTQGPTFYPVACMPQAWAAAAPLSMIQSCLGMSFRPRKLNILFDEPVLPSFLDTITLRRLAVGGECVDLMLRRSGENVMVEVLNRQGPVRILSTS
;
A
#
# COMPACT_ATOMS: atom_id res chain seq x y z
N MET A 1 -2.34 18.07 -24.13
CA MET A 1 -1.06 18.36 -23.42
C MET A 1 -0.15 19.09 -24.39
N ARG A 2 0.67 20.00 -23.87
CA ARG A 2 1.76 20.68 -24.58
C ARG A 2 3.05 19.90 -24.37
N ILE A 3 3.57 19.26 -25.40
CA ILE A 3 4.68 18.31 -25.31
C ILE A 3 5.86 18.82 -26.14
N ALA A 4 7.04 18.92 -25.53
CA ALA A 4 8.29 19.10 -26.26
C ALA A 4 8.91 17.72 -26.56
N GLN A 5 9.16 17.43 -27.83
CA GLN A 5 9.98 16.32 -28.28
C GLN A 5 11.37 16.87 -28.65
N ILE A 6 12.42 16.39 -27.97
CA ILE A 6 13.78 16.88 -28.17
C ILE A 6 14.60 15.77 -28.84
N ALA A 7 14.79 15.89 -30.16
CA ALA A 7 15.51 14.91 -30.98
C ALA A 7 17.02 15.22 -31.03
N PRO A 8 17.89 14.22 -31.25
CA PRO A 8 19.25 14.48 -31.72
C PRO A 8 19.25 15.23 -33.06
N LEU A 9 20.29 16.03 -33.29
CA LEU A 9 20.48 16.81 -34.51
C LEU A 9 21.29 16.06 -35.59
N THR A 10 21.72 14.82 -35.30
CA THR A 10 22.59 14.04 -36.18
C THR A 10 21.90 13.74 -37.51
N GLU A 11 20.66 13.28 -37.47
CA GLU A 11 19.78 13.10 -38.63
C GLU A 11 18.58 14.07 -38.57
N ARG A 12 17.81 14.14 -39.66
CA ARG A 12 16.49 14.79 -39.65
C ARG A 12 15.39 13.84 -39.16
N CYS A 13 14.29 14.40 -38.69
CA CYS A 13 13.08 13.65 -38.32
C CYS A 13 12.00 13.81 -39.42
N PRO A 14 11.54 12.73 -40.09
CA PRO A 14 12.15 11.41 -40.16
C PRO A 14 13.45 11.42 -41.01
N PRO A 15 14.37 10.47 -40.78
CA PRO A 15 15.62 10.37 -41.51
C PRO A 15 15.38 9.91 -42.95
N ARG A 16 16.20 10.39 -43.91
CA ARG A 16 16.09 9.98 -45.33
C ARG A 16 16.57 8.55 -45.57
N LEU A 17 17.59 8.12 -44.83
CA LEU A 17 18.25 6.83 -44.97
C LEU A 17 18.30 6.13 -43.59
N TYR A 18 19.48 5.75 -43.10
CA TYR A 18 19.62 5.18 -41.76
C TYR A 18 19.54 6.24 -40.64
N GLY A 19 18.73 5.97 -39.62
CA GLY A 19 18.62 6.75 -38.38
C GLY A 19 17.58 6.11 -37.45
N GLY A 20 18.01 5.43 -36.39
CA GLY A 20 17.11 4.66 -35.52
C GLY A 20 16.31 5.55 -34.57
N THR A 21 17.01 6.40 -33.84
CA THR A 21 16.44 7.29 -32.82
C THR A 21 15.51 8.32 -33.46
N GLU A 22 16.00 9.10 -34.43
CA GLU A 22 15.25 10.16 -35.10
C GLU A 22 14.01 9.64 -35.83
N ARG A 23 14.05 8.39 -36.33
CA ARG A 23 12.87 7.72 -36.88
C ARG A 23 11.80 7.47 -35.83
N ILE A 24 12.18 6.94 -34.66
CA ILE A 24 11.24 6.72 -33.57
C ILE A 24 10.69 8.02 -33.01
N VAL A 25 11.54 9.05 -32.86
CA VAL A 25 11.08 10.37 -32.43
C VAL A 25 10.07 10.94 -33.43
N SER A 26 10.31 10.78 -34.73
CA SER A 26 9.35 11.16 -35.77
C SER A 26 8.03 10.41 -35.63
N TYR A 27 8.05 9.07 -35.54
CA TYR A 27 6.80 8.30 -35.40
C TYR A 27 6.03 8.65 -34.13
N LEU A 28 6.71 8.81 -33.00
CA LEU A 28 6.09 9.24 -31.75
C LEU A 28 5.50 10.65 -31.87
N THR A 29 6.22 11.58 -32.48
CA THR A 29 5.77 12.96 -32.69
C THR A 29 4.50 13.01 -33.54
N GLU A 30 4.51 12.33 -34.69
CA GLU A 30 3.36 12.32 -35.61
C GLU A 30 2.14 11.66 -34.97
N GLU A 31 2.34 10.57 -34.23
CA GLU A 31 1.23 9.89 -33.56
C GLU A 31 0.66 10.73 -32.40
N LEU A 32 1.50 11.46 -31.65
CA LEU A 32 1.03 12.41 -30.63
C LEU A 32 0.20 13.54 -31.25
N VAL A 33 0.62 14.10 -32.38
CA VAL A 33 -0.14 15.13 -33.11
C VAL A 33 -1.46 14.55 -33.63
N ARG A 34 -1.42 13.35 -34.22
CA ARG A 34 -2.63 12.65 -34.72
C ARG A 34 -3.65 12.39 -33.61
N GLN A 35 -3.19 12.12 -32.39
CA GLN A 35 -4.04 11.96 -31.20
C GLN A 35 -4.52 13.29 -30.59
N GLY A 36 -4.17 14.44 -31.18
CA GLY A 36 -4.69 15.76 -30.81
C GLY A 36 -3.88 16.49 -29.74
N HIS A 37 -2.63 16.10 -29.50
CA HIS A 37 -1.74 16.82 -28.59
C HIS A 37 -1.07 18.02 -29.27
N ASP A 38 -0.76 19.06 -28.49
CA ASP A 38 0.02 20.21 -28.95
C ASP A 38 1.50 19.86 -28.81
N VAL A 39 2.18 19.61 -29.92
CA VAL A 39 3.55 19.10 -29.93
C VAL A 39 4.48 20.11 -30.58
N THR A 40 5.60 20.38 -29.91
CA THR A 40 6.75 21.08 -30.48
C THR A 40 7.92 20.11 -30.60
N LEU A 41 8.46 19.96 -31.82
CA LEU A 41 9.62 19.15 -32.11
C LEU A 41 10.85 20.06 -32.21
N PHE A 42 11.81 19.86 -31.31
CA PHE A 42 13.15 20.43 -31.41
C PHE A 42 14.03 19.45 -32.19
N ALA A 43 14.41 19.82 -33.42
CA ALA A 43 15.18 18.98 -34.34
C ALA A 43 15.96 19.85 -35.35
N SER A 44 16.61 19.21 -36.32
CA SER A 44 17.23 19.90 -37.45
C SER A 44 16.19 20.56 -38.35
N GLY A 45 16.54 21.71 -38.95
CA GLY A 45 15.63 22.55 -39.73
C GLY A 45 15.11 21.93 -41.03
N ASP A 46 15.74 20.85 -41.52
CA ASP A 46 15.31 20.08 -42.68
C ASP A 46 14.40 18.88 -42.33
N SER A 47 13.99 18.77 -41.05
CA SER A 47 12.98 17.84 -40.56
C SER A 47 11.59 18.12 -41.14
N GLN A 48 10.80 17.07 -41.34
CA GLN A 48 9.43 17.13 -41.86
C GLN A 48 8.49 16.54 -40.81
N THR A 49 7.58 17.38 -40.31
CA THR A 49 6.71 17.03 -39.18
C THR A 49 5.38 17.78 -39.27
N SER A 50 4.31 17.20 -38.74
CA SER A 50 3.04 17.91 -38.52
C SER A 50 3.03 18.74 -37.22
N ALA A 51 3.97 18.50 -36.30
CA ALA A 51 4.19 19.30 -35.10
C ALA A 51 4.81 20.68 -35.41
N ARG A 52 4.79 21.61 -34.44
CA ARG A 52 5.56 22.85 -34.54
C ARG A 52 7.06 22.52 -34.52
N LEU A 53 7.79 22.86 -35.58
CA LEU A 53 9.24 22.63 -35.66
C LEU A 53 10.02 23.83 -35.10
N GLU A 54 10.87 23.58 -34.11
CA GLU A 54 11.87 24.51 -33.60
C GLU A 54 13.26 24.01 -34.03
N SER A 55 13.95 24.81 -34.84
CA SER A 55 15.22 24.41 -35.46
C SER A 55 16.39 24.60 -34.49
N GLY A 56 17.04 23.50 -34.08
CA GLY A 56 18.29 23.52 -33.31
C GLY A 56 19.56 23.64 -34.17
N ALA A 57 19.45 23.33 -35.46
CA ALA A 57 20.48 23.53 -36.48
C ALA A 57 19.81 23.68 -37.86
N HIS A 58 20.45 24.39 -38.80
CA HIS A 58 19.87 24.65 -40.13
C HIS A 58 19.53 23.35 -40.91
N GLN A 59 20.38 22.33 -40.80
CA GLN A 59 20.19 21.01 -41.40
C GLN A 59 20.78 19.93 -40.49
N ALA A 60 20.44 18.65 -40.74
CA ALA A 60 21.01 17.51 -40.05
C ALA A 60 22.55 17.52 -40.09
N LEU A 61 23.18 17.41 -38.91
CA LEU A 61 24.61 17.65 -38.73
C LEU A 61 25.48 16.68 -39.53
N ARG A 62 25.01 15.44 -39.78
CA ARG A 62 25.75 14.44 -40.58
C ARG A 62 25.99 14.90 -42.02
N PHE A 63 25.06 15.65 -42.60
CA PHE A 63 25.14 16.08 -44.00
C PHE A 63 25.78 17.46 -44.16
N ASP A 64 26.16 18.10 -43.06
CA ASP A 64 26.85 19.37 -43.09
C ASP A 64 28.38 19.16 -43.08
N PRO A 65 29.08 19.38 -44.21
CA PRO A 65 30.53 19.17 -44.27
C PRO A 65 31.32 20.19 -43.42
N GLY A 66 30.68 21.26 -42.95
CA GLY A 66 31.27 22.25 -42.06
C GLY A 66 31.29 21.82 -40.59
N VAL A 67 30.48 20.84 -40.20
CA VAL A 67 30.38 20.37 -38.81
C VAL A 67 31.46 19.33 -38.53
N LYS A 68 32.35 19.65 -37.59
CA LYS A 68 33.42 18.75 -37.11
C LYS A 68 33.11 18.14 -35.75
N ASP A 69 32.34 18.84 -34.94
CA ASP A 69 31.88 18.43 -33.61
C ASP A 69 30.41 18.83 -33.45
N GLY A 70 29.56 17.85 -33.14
CA GLY A 70 28.12 18.06 -32.98
C GLY A 70 27.70 18.53 -31.59
N ALA A 71 28.57 18.42 -30.57
CA ALA A 71 28.22 18.74 -29.19
C ALA A 71 27.81 20.22 -28.99
N PRO A 72 28.50 21.23 -29.58
CA PRO A 72 28.10 22.62 -29.45
C PRO A 72 26.67 22.90 -29.97
N HIS A 73 26.28 22.26 -31.08
CA HIS A 73 24.95 22.42 -31.67
C HIS A 73 23.85 21.86 -30.75
N HIS A 74 24.08 20.69 -30.14
CA HIS A 74 23.12 20.12 -29.19
C HIS A 74 22.99 20.99 -27.92
N ILE A 75 24.10 21.52 -27.40
CA ILE A 75 24.07 22.40 -26.21
C ILE A 75 23.29 23.70 -26.51
N LEU A 76 23.48 24.29 -27.69
CA LEU A 76 22.73 25.49 -28.10
C LEU A 76 21.23 25.21 -28.26
N MET A 77 20.85 24.07 -28.84
CA MET A 77 19.45 23.65 -28.89
C MET A 77 18.87 23.45 -27.48
N LEU A 78 19.62 22.86 -26.55
CA LEU A 78 19.17 22.68 -25.18
C LEU A 78 18.97 24.02 -24.45
N ASP A 79 19.80 25.03 -24.68
CA ASP A 79 19.55 26.39 -24.18
C ASP A 79 18.22 26.97 -24.72
N GLN A 80 17.94 26.78 -26.02
CA GLN A 80 16.67 27.18 -26.63
C GLN A 80 15.47 26.44 -26.02
N VAL A 81 15.60 25.13 -25.74
CA VAL A 81 14.56 24.33 -25.05
C VAL A 81 14.30 24.92 -23.67
N LEU A 82 15.35 25.19 -22.88
CA LEU A 82 15.22 25.67 -21.50
C LEU A 82 14.58 27.05 -21.41
N ARG A 83 14.90 27.97 -22.32
CA ARG A 83 14.25 29.29 -22.41
C ARG A 83 12.74 29.21 -22.67
N GLN A 84 12.28 28.09 -23.22
CA GLN A 84 10.88 27.85 -23.55
C GLN A 84 10.23 26.80 -22.65
N ALA A 85 10.94 26.30 -21.62
CA ALA A 85 10.50 25.15 -20.83
C ALA A 85 9.13 25.34 -20.16
N ASP A 86 8.79 26.57 -19.77
CA ASP A 86 7.51 26.89 -19.12
C ASP A 86 6.30 26.85 -20.06
N GLN A 87 6.52 26.71 -21.37
CA GLN A 87 5.45 26.54 -22.34
C GLN A 87 4.95 25.08 -22.40
N PHE A 88 5.69 24.14 -21.84
CA PHE A 88 5.43 22.71 -21.98
C PHE A 88 4.98 22.06 -20.68
N ASP A 89 4.01 21.17 -20.79
CA ASP A 89 3.57 20.31 -19.68
C ASP A 89 4.56 19.16 -19.48
N VAL A 90 5.16 18.65 -20.57
CA VAL A 90 6.19 17.59 -20.56
C VAL A 90 7.29 17.87 -21.58
N MET A 91 8.54 17.65 -21.20
CA MET A 91 9.71 17.63 -22.09
C MET A 91 10.28 16.21 -22.20
N HIS A 92 10.28 15.63 -23.40
CA HIS A 92 10.82 14.31 -23.65
C HIS A 92 12.13 14.39 -24.43
N PHE A 93 13.22 14.00 -23.78
CA PHE A 93 14.56 14.02 -24.32
C PHE A 93 14.99 12.68 -24.93
N HIS A 94 15.61 12.78 -26.10
CA HIS A 94 16.22 11.66 -26.84
C HIS A 94 17.73 11.90 -27.12
N THR A 95 18.33 12.89 -26.46
CA THR A 95 19.69 13.41 -26.73
C THR A 95 20.79 12.81 -25.86
N ASP A 96 20.66 11.55 -25.45
CA ASP A 96 21.59 10.87 -24.52
C ASP A 96 21.88 11.71 -23.25
N ILE A 97 23.13 12.13 -23.00
CA ILE A 97 23.59 12.62 -21.70
C ILE A 97 23.63 14.16 -21.57
N TYR A 98 23.50 14.91 -22.67
CA TYR A 98 23.82 16.35 -22.71
C TYR A 98 22.95 17.23 -21.79
N HIS A 99 21.70 16.85 -21.56
CA HIS A 99 20.72 17.67 -20.85
C HIS A 99 20.69 17.43 -19.34
N PHE A 100 21.25 16.33 -18.84
CA PHE A 100 21.10 15.89 -17.45
C PHE A 100 21.46 16.95 -16.40
N PRO A 101 22.62 17.64 -16.47
CA PRO A 101 22.94 18.70 -15.51
C PRO A 101 21.98 19.90 -15.60
N LEU A 102 21.42 20.16 -16.78
CA LEU A 102 20.60 21.33 -17.05
C LEU A 102 19.16 21.16 -16.60
N ILE A 103 18.63 19.93 -16.61
CA ILE A 103 17.20 19.67 -16.36
C ILE A 103 16.89 19.18 -14.95
N ARG A 104 17.86 19.16 -14.01
CA ARG A 104 17.64 18.67 -12.62
C ARG A 104 16.43 19.32 -11.96
N HIS A 105 16.34 20.65 -12.06
CA HIS A 105 15.24 21.44 -11.51
C HIS A 105 13.90 21.24 -12.25
N LEU A 106 13.93 20.58 -13.42
CA LEU A 106 12.78 20.29 -14.27
C LEU A 106 12.44 18.79 -14.31
N ALA A 107 13.10 17.97 -13.49
CA ALA A 107 12.97 16.52 -13.48
C ALA A 107 11.50 16.07 -13.43
N GLY A 108 10.68 16.72 -12.60
CA GLY A 108 9.24 16.40 -12.45
C GLY A 108 8.37 16.64 -13.69
N ARG A 109 8.85 17.38 -14.69
CA ARG A 109 8.16 17.61 -15.98
C ARG A 109 8.97 17.13 -17.19
N SER A 110 9.94 16.25 -16.96
CA SER A 110 10.81 15.74 -18.02
C SER A 110 10.96 14.23 -17.97
N VAL A 111 11.25 13.63 -19.13
CA VAL A 111 11.61 12.21 -19.23
C VAL A 111 12.66 12.02 -20.30
N THR A 112 13.55 11.04 -20.10
CA THR A 112 14.62 10.71 -21.04
C THR A 112 14.48 9.27 -21.50
N THR A 113 14.34 9.04 -22.81
CA THR A 113 14.42 7.69 -23.37
C THR A 113 15.85 7.40 -23.79
N LEU A 114 16.41 6.31 -23.26
CA LEU A 114 17.76 5.87 -23.60
C LEU A 114 17.71 4.92 -24.79
N HIS A 115 18.39 5.27 -25.88
CA HIS A 115 18.40 4.48 -27.12
C HIS A 115 19.69 3.67 -27.33
N GLY A 116 20.79 4.13 -26.71
CA GLY A 116 22.11 3.56 -26.88
C GLY A 116 22.45 2.39 -25.94
N ARG A 117 23.73 2.00 -26.00
CA ARG A 117 24.36 1.04 -25.08
C ARG A 117 24.43 1.59 -23.68
N LEU A 118 24.06 0.77 -22.70
CA LEU A 118 24.23 1.10 -21.29
C LEU A 118 25.30 0.25 -20.60
N ASP A 119 25.90 -0.71 -21.30
CA ASP A 119 27.02 -1.54 -20.82
C ASP A 119 28.40 -0.87 -21.00
N ILE A 120 28.43 0.36 -21.52
CA ILE A 120 29.64 1.19 -21.59
C ILE A 120 30.02 1.62 -20.16
N SER A 121 31.29 1.45 -19.80
CA SER A 121 31.81 1.72 -18.45
C SER A 121 31.56 3.14 -17.98
N ASP A 122 31.66 4.11 -18.88
CA ASP A 122 31.53 5.54 -18.56
C ASP A 122 30.12 5.91 -18.10
N TYR A 123 29.11 5.14 -18.49
CA TYR A 123 27.72 5.35 -18.07
C TYR A 123 27.39 4.79 -16.69
N GLN A 124 28.24 3.91 -16.16
CA GLN A 124 28.01 3.25 -14.86
C GLN A 124 28.08 4.22 -13.69
N CYS A 125 28.85 5.30 -13.80
CA CYS A 125 28.87 6.38 -12.80
C CYS A 125 27.95 7.55 -13.16
N PHE A 126 27.61 7.70 -14.44
CA PHE A 126 26.86 8.87 -14.92
C PHE A 126 25.39 8.84 -14.49
N TYR A 127 24.63 7.80 -14.86
CA TYR A 127 23.19 7.78 -14.57
C TYR A 127 22.87 7.76 -13.06
N PRO A 128 23.58 6.98 -12.21
CA PRO A 128 23.35 7.03 -10.76
C PRO A 128 23.68 8.39 -10.12
N HIS A 129 24.39 9.29 -10.79
CA HIS A 129 24.64 10.65 -10.30
C HIS A 129 23.42 11.57 -10.40
N PHE A 130 22.42 11.19 -11.20
CA PHE A 130 21.18 11.94 -11.41
C PHE A 130 19.96 11.08 -11.07
N PRO A 131 19.84 10.60 -9.81
CA PRO A 131 18.76 9.70 -9.40
C PRO A 131 17.37 10.36 -9.49
N GLU A 132 17.28 11.68 -9.60
CA GLU A 132 16.02 12.39 -9.76
C GLU A 132 15.48 12.36 -11.20
N VAL A 133 16.32 12.15 -12.23
CA VAL A 133 15.92 12.30 -13.64
C VAL A 133 15.17 11.06 -14.13
N PRO A 134 13.91 11.19 -14.60
CA PRO A 134 13.12 10.07 -15.10
C PRO A 134 13.70 9.41 -16.36
N LEU A 135 13.94 8.10 -16.31
CA LEU A 135 14.49 7.30 -17.42
C LEU A 135 13.50 6.28 -17.97
N VAL A 136 13.41 6.20 -19.30
CA VAL A 136 12.66 5.15 -20.01
C VAL A 136 13.63 4.26 -20.76
N SER A 137 13.50 2.95 -20.54
CA SER A 137 14.21 1.92 -21.31
C SER A 137 13.39 1.49 -22.52
N ILE A 138 14.08 1.07 -23.57
CA ILE A 138 13.45 0.55 -24.80
C ILE A 138 13.43 -0.99 -24.83
N SER A 139 14.08 -1.64 -23.85
CA SER A 139 13.85 -3.04 -23.46
C SER A 139 14.19 -3.25 -21.98
N LYS A 140 13.71 -4.34 -21.38
CA LYS A 140 14.05 -4.68 -19.99
C LYS A 140 15.52 -5.08 -19.87
N ALA A 141 16.07 -5.78 -20.87
CA ALA A 141 17.45 -6.20 -20.97
C ALA A 141 18.41 -5.00 -21.01
N GLN A 142 18.02 -3.90 -21.66
CA GLN A 142 18.82 -2.68 -21.71
C GLN A 142 19.13 -2.13 -20.31
N ARG A 143 18.29 -2.39 -19.30
CA ARG A 143 18.51 -1.92 -17.92
C ARG A 143 19.59 -2.70 -17.19
N SER A 144 19.78 -3.98 -17.54
CA SER A 144 20.62 -4.92 -16.79
C SER A 144 22.07 -4.46 -16.58
N PRO A 145 22.71 -3.78 -17.54
CA PRO A 145 24.07 -3.28 -17.34
C PRO A 145 24.17 -2.11 -16.37
N VAL A 146 23.09 -1.33 -16.13
CA VAL A 146 23.12 -0.15 -15.26
C VAL A 146 23.02 -0.56 -13.80
N LYS A 147 24.08 -0.32 -13.04
CA LYS A 147 24.14 -0.61 -11.60
C LYS A 147 23.91 0.68 -10.78
N GLY A 148 23.27 0.56 -9.63
CA GLY A 148 23.04 1.69 -8.71
C GLY A 148 21.59 2.18 -8.70
N ASP A 149 21.34 3.25 -7.95
CA ASP A 149 20.02 3.86 -7.81
C ASP A 149 19.74 4.79 -8.99
N VAL A 150 18.86 4.36 -9.90
CA VAL A 150 18.48 5.08 -11.12
C VAL A 150 16.97 5.05 -11.28
N ASN A 151 16.39 6.18 -11.66
CA ASN A 151 14.95 6.38 -11.72
C ASN A 151 14.34 5.85 -13.02
N TRP A 152 14.24 4.52 -13.14
CA TRP A 152 13.53 3.87 -14.25
C TRP A 152 12.02 4.02 -14.10
N VAL A 153 11.45 4.96 -14.85
CA VAL A 153 10.02 5.26 -14.78
C VAL A 153 9.17 4.37 -15.68
N GLY A 154 9.75 3.81 -16.72
CA GLY A 154 8.98 3.00 -17.66
C GLY A 154 9.84 2.19 -18.62
N ASN A 155 9.23 1.17 -19.20
CA ASN A 155 9.80 0.46 -20.34
C ASN A 155 8.82 0.60 -21.51
N VAL A 156 9.25 1.26 -22.58
CA VAL A 156 8.42 1.45 -23.77
C VAL A 156 9.15 0.88 -24.97
N TYR A 157 8.68 -0.29 -25.42
CA TYR A 157 9.17 -0.87 -26.68
C TYR A 157 8.92 0.08 -27.84
N HIS A 158 9.86 0.13 -28.77
CA HIS A 158 9.66 0.91 -29.98
C HIS A 158 8.49 0.36 -30.80
N GLY A 159 7.75 1.29 -31.41
CA GLY A 159 6.69 0.98 -32.34
C GLY A 159 6.89 1.70 -33.67
N ILE A 160 6.41 1.09 -34.74
CA ILE A 160 6.36 1.69 -36.08
C ILE A 160 4.91 1.77 -36.56
N PRO A 161 4.57 2.68 -37.50
CA PRO A 161 3.21 2.76 -38.03
C PRO A 161 2.74 1.42 -38.58
N ARG A 162 1.50 1.04 -38.24
CA ARG A 162 0.92 -0.26 -38.60
C ARG A 162 1.05 -0.58 -40.09
N ASP A 163 0.82 0.44 -40.92
CA ASP A 163 0.75 0.32 -42.37
C ASP A 163 2.04 0.77 -43.07
N LEU A 164 3.13 0.99 -42.30
CA LEU A 164 4.42 1.40 -42.84
C LEU A 164 5.01 0.37 -43.81
N LEU A 165 4.95 -0.90 -43.41
CA LEU A 165 5.52 -2.02 -44.14
C LEU A 165 4.40 -2.99 -44.49
N ALA A 166 4.25 -3.27 -45.79
CA ALA A 166 3.22 -4.14 -46.31
C ALA A 166 3.43 -5.58 -45.84
N PHE A 167 2.40 -6.17 -45.23
CA PHE A 167 2.36 -7.58 -44.91
C PHE A 167 2.34 -8.42 -46.19
N ASN A 168 3.27 -9.38 -46.30
CA ASN A 168 3.29 -10.34 -47.41
C ASN A 168 3.09 -11.76 -46.88
N PRO A 169 1.91 -12.40 -47.09
CA PRO A 169 1.67 -13.77 -46.67
C PRO A 169 2.37 -14.82 -47.55
N GLU A 170 2.71 -14.45 -48.79
CA GLU A 170 3.22 -15.36 -49.82
C GLU A 170 4.52 -14.79 -50.43
N PRO A 171 5.67 -14.94 -49.75
CA PRO A 171 6.94 -14.42 -50.24
C PRO A 171 7.33 -15.08 -51.56
N ARG A 172 7.74 -14.27 -52.55
CA ARG A 172 8.26 -14.77 -53.84
C ARG A 172 9.79 -14.84 -53.87
N GLY A 173 10.44 -14.28 -52.85
CA GLY A 173 11.90 -14.29 -52.72
C GLY A 173 12.38 -15.56 -52.02
N ASP A 174 13.45 -16.14 -52.57
CA ASP A 174 14.03 -17.37 -52.05
C ASP A 174 15.38 -17.12 -51.37
N TYR A 175 15.44 -16.11 -50.50
CA TYR A 175 16.68 -15.63 -49.88
C TYR A 175 16.54 -15.31 -48.40
N LEU A 176 17.67 -15.31 -47.70
CA LEU A 176 17.83 -14.76 -46.35
C LEU A 176 18.18 -13.27 -46.44
N MET A 177 17.75 -12.48 -45.47
CA MET A 177 18.03 -11.04 -45.44
C MET A 177 18.90 -10.68 -44.23
N PHE A 178 19.84 -9.75 -44.42
CA PHE A 178 20.49 -9.00 -43.35
C PHE A 178 20.23 -7.50 -43.56
N LEU A 179 19.77 -6.82 -42.52
CA LEU A 179 19.46 -5.39 -42.55
C LEU A 179 20.12 -4.70 -41.35
N GLY A 180 20.92 -3.65 -41.59
CA GLY A 180 21.54 -2.90 -40.48
C GLY A 180 22.76 -2.07 -40.85
N ARG A 181 23.81 -2.18 -40.03
CA ARG A 181 25.11 -1.50 -40.19
C ARG A 181 26.18 -2.55 -40.42
N ILE A 182 27.12 -2.27 -41.32
CA ILE A 182 28.32 -3.09 -41.47
C ILE A 182 29.22 -2.76 -40.29
N SER A 183 29.14 -3.58 -39.25
CA SER A 183 29.99 -3.40 -38.07
C SER A 183 30.23 -4.71 -37.33
N PRO A 184 31.34 -4.81 -36.56
CA PRO A 184 31.70 -6.02 -35.85
C PRO A 184 30.62 -6.52 -34.88
N GLU A 185 29.89 -5.60 -34.23
CA GLU A 185 28.83 -5.93 -33.28
C GLU A 185 27.56 -6.49 -33.95
N LYS A 186 27.27 -6.09 -35.20
CA LYS A 186 26.10 -6.57 -35.97
C LYS A 186 26.38 -7.88 -36.71
N ARG A 187 27.64 -8.28 -36.82
CA ARG A 187 28.12 -9.57 -37.37
C ARG A 187 27.56 -9.98 -38.75
N PRO A 188 27.63 -9.13 -39.79
CA PRO A 188 27.28 -9.54 -41.16
C PRO A 188 28.13 -10.72 -41.67
N ASP A 189 29.36 -10.89 -41.18
CA ASP A 189 30.21 -12.07 -41.42
C ASP A 189 29.50 -13.38 -41.05
N ARG A 190 28.78 -13.40 -39.91
CA ARG A 190 28.03 -14.57 -39.45
C ARG A 190 26.79 -14.81 -40.27
N ALA A 191 26.09 -13.76 -40.71
CA ALA A 191 24.97 -13.89 -41.64
C ALA A 191 25.42 -14.54 -42.97
N ILE A 192 26.58 -14.12 -43.50
CA ILE A 192 27.19 -14.70 -44.70
C ILE A 192 27.51 -16.19 -44.49
N GLU A 193 28.10 -16.53 -43.34
CA GLU A 193 28.44 -17.93 -43.02
C GLU A 193 27.19 -18.81 -42.88
N ILE A 194 26.14 -18.31 -42.22
CA ILE A 194 24.85 -19.01 -42.06
C ILE A 194 24.23 -19.29 -43.42
N ALA A 195 24.14 -18.28 -44.30
CA ALA A 195 23.56 -18.44 -45.63
C ALA A 195 24.36 -19.42 -46.50
N SER A 196 25.69 -19.32 -46.46
CA SER A 196 26.58 -20.24 -47.16
C SER A 196 26.40 -21.69 -46.70
N LYS A 197 26.27 -21.93 -45.39
CA LYS A 197 26.06 -23.28 -44.83
C LYS A 197 24.64 -23.81 -45.04
N ALA A 198 23.65 -22.93 -45.09
CA ALA A 198 22.26 -23.29 -45.38
C ALA A 198 21.98 -23.49 -46.88
N GLY A 199 22.93 -23.12 -47.76
CA GLY A 199 22.75 -23.22 -49.21
C GLY A 199 21.73 -22.23 -49.78
N LEU A 200 21.49 -21.10 -49.11
CA LEU A 200 20.53 -20.08 -49.54
C LEU A 200 21.24 -18.78 -49.97
N PRO A 201 20.67 -18.03 -50.92
CA PRO A 201 21.12 -16.67 -51.20
C PRO A 201 20.96 -15.75 -49.98
N LEU A 202 21.87 -14.79 -49.81
CA LEU A 202 21.80 -13.73 -48.79
C LEU A 202 21.79 -12.37 -49.46
N LYS A 203 20.83 -11.53 -49.08
CA LYS A 203 20.83 -10.11 -49.41
C LYS A 203 21.22 -9.29 -48.20
N ILE A 204 22.20 -8.41 -48.36
CA ILE A 204 22.73 -7.54 -47.31
C ILE A 204 22.41 -6.10 -47.69
N ALA A 205 21.49 -5.48 -46.96
CA ALA A 205 21.26 -4.04 -47.04
C ALA A 205 21.79 -3.39 -45.76
N ALA A 206 22.91 -2.71 -45.85
CA ALA A 206 23.53 -2.10 -44.69
C ALA A 206 24.39 -0.90 -45.04
N LYS A 207 24.44 0.07 -44.13
CA LYS A 207 25.34 1.22 -44.25
C LYS A 207 26.77 0.84 -43.86
N VAL A 208 27.75 1.49 -44.49
CA VAL A 208 29.16 1.45 -44.08
C VAL A 208 29.52 2.82 -43.53
N ASP A 209 29.69 2.92 -42.21
CA ASP A 209 30.14 4.17 -41.59
C ASP A 209 31.66 4.31 -41.72
N LYS A 210 32.17 5.55 -41.67
CA LYS A 210 33.62 5.83 -41.70
C LYS A 210 34.40 5.05 -40.63
N ALA A 211 33.79 4.83 -39.46
CA ALA A 211 34.39 4.10 -38.36
C ALA A 211 34.58 2.59 -38.65
N ASP A 212 33.84 2.03 -39.60
CA ASP A 212 33.82 0.59 -39.92
C ASP A 212 34.41 0.29 -41.30
N GLN A 213 35.02 1.29 -41.94
CA GLN A 213 35.62 1.15 -43.27
C GLN A 213 36.66 0.01 -43.30
N VAL A 214 37.47 -0.11 -42.26
CA VAL A 214 38.48 -1.18 -42.13
C VAL A 214 37.81 -2.55 -42.06
N TYR A 215 36.75 -2.70 -41.26
CA TYR A 215 36.01 -3.97 -41.15
C TYR A 215 35.33 -4.36 -42.47
N TRP A 216 34.82 -3.38 -43.20
CA TRP A 216 34.29 -3.59 -44.55
C TRP A 216 35.37 -4.08 -45.52
N GLU A 217 36.49 -3.38 -45.62
CA GLU A 217 37.56 -3.67 -46.60
C GLU A 217 38.29 -4.98 -46.30
N GLU A 218 38.59 -5.25 -45.03
CA GLU A 218 39.41 -6.40 -44.64
C GLU A 218 38.62 -7.70 -44.48
N ILE A 219 37.34 -7.63 -44.07
CA ILE A 219 36.55 -8.81 -43.71
C ILE A 219 35.35 -8.99 -44.63
N ILE A 220 34.45 -8.01 -44.70
CA ILE A 220 33.13 -8.21 -45.33
C ILE A 220 33.19 -8.21 -46.85
N ALA A 221 33.86 -7.25 -47.49
CA ALA A 221 33.98 -7.19 -48.93
C ALA A 221 34.68 -8.44 -49.53
N PRO A 222 35.79 -8.95 -48.94
CA PRO A 222 36.37 -10.23 -49.37
C PRO A 222 35.42 -11.43 -49.18
N MET A 223 34.64 -11.46 -48.09
CA MET A 223 33.67 -12.53 -47.83
C MET A 223 32.49 -12.53 -48.82
N ILE A 224 32.07 -11.36 -49.31
CA ILE A 224 31.08 -11.23 -50.38
C ILE A 224 31.68 -11.64 -51.72
N ALA A 225 32.87 -11.14 -52.06
CA ALA A 225 33.53 -11.43 -53.34
C ALA A 225 33.84 -12.93 -53.54
N SER A 226 34.10 -13.67 -52.46
CA SER A 226 34.35 -15.12 -52.48
C SER A 226 33.09 -15.98 -52.57
N ARG A 227 31.88 -15.39 -52.56
CA ARG A 227 30.61 -16.15 -52.50
C ARG A 227 29.58 -15.61 -53.48
N ALA A 228 29.32 -16.38 -54.55
CA ALA A 228 28.38 -16.00 -55.61
C ALA A 228 26.90 -15.88 -55.15
N ASN A 229 26.55 -16.42 -53.98
CA ASN A 229 25.19 -16.38 -53.43
C ASN A 229 24.95 -15.21 -52.45
N VAL A 230 25.88 -14.26 -52.32
CA VAL A 230 25.74 -13.09 -51.44
C VAL A 230 25.67 -11.81 -52.27
N GLU A 231 24.61 -11.03 -52.08
CA GLU A 231 24.36 -9.76 -52.77
C GLU A 231 24.39 -8.61 -51.76
N PHE A 232 25.28 -7.63 -51.97
CA PHE A 232 25.30 -6.40 -51.17
C PHE A 232 24.58 -5.27 -51.91
N LEU A 233 23.51 -4.76 -51.30
CA LEU A 233 22.61 -3.76 -51.86
C LEU A 233 22.95 -2.33 -51.45
N GLY A 234 23.88 -2.14 -50.50
CA GLY A 234 24.16 -0.84 -49.91
C GLY A 234 23.10 -0.37 -48.91
N GLU A 235 23.05 0.93 -48.68
CA GLU A 235 22.04 1.58 -47.83
C GLU A 235 20.74 1.75 -48.63
N ILE A 236 19.63 1.22 -48.10
CA ILE A 236 18.32 1.24 -48.75
C ILE A 236 17.34 2.17 -48.04
N ASP A 237 16.38 2.70 -48.79
CA ASP A 237 15.28 3.50 -48.25
C ASP A 237 14.10 2.64 -47.75
N GLU A 238 13.13 3.29 -47.13
CA GLU A 238 11.94 2.67 -46.53
C GLU A 238 11.02 1.98 -47.54
N SER A 239 10.93 2.49 -48.76
CA SER A 239 10.11 1.89 -49.84
C SER A 239 10.70 0.57 -50.33
N GLN A 240 12.04 0.50 -50.40
CA GLN A 240 12.78 -0.69 -50.76
C GLN A 240 12.72 -1.77 -49.66
N LYS A 241 12.66 -1.36 -48.38
CA LYS A 241 12.59 -2.29 -47.23
C LYS A 241 11.36 -3.20 -47.29
N ALA A 242 10.17 -2.66 -47.59
CA ALA A 242 8.94 -3.45 -47.59
C ALA A 242 9.01 -4.63 -48.56
N GLY A 243 9.46 -4.36 -49.80
CA GLY A 243 9.64 -5.40 -50.81
C GLY A 243 10.73 -6.41 -50.46
N LEU A 244 11.85 -5.96 -49.91
CA LEU A 244 12.98 -6.82 -49.56
C LEU A 244 12.70 -7.71 -48.34
N LEU A 245 12.19 -7.13 -47.25
CA LEU A 245 11.86 -7.88 -46.05
C LEU A 245 10.66 -8.81 -46.30
N GLY A 246 9.60 -8.32 -46.95
CA GLY A 246 8.40 -9.10 -47.20
C GLY A 246 8.59 -10.28 -48.15
N ASN A 247 9.62 -10.28 -48.99
CA ASN A 247 9.95 -11.42 -49.84
C ASN A 247 11.06 -12.31 -49.27
N ALA A 248 11.68 -11.97 -48.14
CA ALA A 248 12.69 -12.82 -47.52
C ALA A 248 12.06 -14.04 -46.83
N ARG A 249 12.77 -15.18 -46.87
CA ARG A 249 12.40 -16.37 -46.07
C ARG A 249 12.52 -16.09 -44.56
N ALA A 250 13.59 -15.40 -44.16
CA ALA A 250 13.81 -14.93 -42.81
C ALA A 250 14.81 -13.77 -42.78
N LEU A 251 14.71 -12.94 -41.74
CA LEU A 251 15.77 -12.02 -41.34
C LEU A 251 16.79 -12.76 -40.48
N ILE A 252 18.07 -12.66 -40.81
CA ILE A 252 19.18 -13.18 -40.00
C ILE A 252 19.72 -12.04 -39.15
N PHE A 253 19.62 -12.19 -37.83
CA PHE A 253 20.03 -11.20 -36.84
C PHE A 253 21.09 -11.79 -35.88
N PRO A 254 22.33 -11.99 -36.35
CA PRO A 254 23.38 -12.72 -35.62
C PRO A 254 24.09 -11.80 -34.62
N ILE A 255 23.30 -11.04 -33.86
CA ILE A 255 23.75 -9.95 -33.03
C ILE A 255 24.68 -10.46 -31.91
N ASP A 256 25.84 -9.80 -31.73
CA ASP A 256 26.90 -10.28 -30.82
C ASP A 256 27.28 -9.21 -29.80
N TRP A 257 26.24 -8.56 -29.26
CA TRP A 257 26.32 -7.56 -28.19
C TRP A 257 24.93 -7.41 -27.56
N PRO A 258 24.80 -6.83 -26.34
CA PRO A 258 23.51 -6.63 -25.68
C PRO A 258 22.69 -5.56 -26.41
N GLU A 259 22.02 -5.94 -27.49
CA GLU A 259 21.19 -5.07 -28.31
C GLU A 259 20.10 -4.38 -27.47
N PRO A 260 20.01 -3.04 -27.51
CA PRO A 260 18.99 -2.30 -26.75
C PRO A 260 17.55 -2.60 -27.19
N PHE A 261 17.28 -2.73 -28.50
CA PHE A 261 15.95 -3.09 -29.00
C PHE A 261 15.95 -3.82 -30.35
N GLY A 262 16.70 -3.34 -31.34
CA GLY A 262 16.76 -3.95 -32.68
C GLY A 262 15.50 -3.72 -33.54
N LEU A 263 15.28 -2.48 -34.01
CA LEU A 263 14.13 -2.11 -34.85
C LEU A 263 13.88 -3.02 -36.06
N VAL A 264 14.96 -3.51 -36.68
CA VAL A 264 14.87 -4.38 -37.86
C VAL A 264 14.10 -5.68 -37.60
N MET A 265 14.07 -6.15 -36.34
CA MET A 265 13.28 -7.32 -35.95
C MET A 265 11.79 -7.04 -36.13
N ILE A 266 11.30 -5.92 -35.59
CA ILE A 266 9.88 -5.55 -35.69
C ILE A 266 9.52 -5.08 -37.10
N GLU A 267 10.45 -4.52 -37.86
CA GLU A 267 10.28 -4.24 -39.30
C GLU A 267 10.05 -5.54 -40.09
N ALA A 268 10.84 -6.59 -39.81
CA ALA A 268 10.63 -7.91 -40.43
C ALA A 268 9.29 -8.52 -40.00
N MET A 269 8.95 -8.44 -38.70
CA MET A 269 7.69 -8.96 -38.20
C MET A 269 6.47 -8.24 -38.80
N ALA A 270 6.57 -6.93 -39.05
CA ALA A 270 5.54 -6.16 -39.74
C ALA A 270 5.30 -6.66 -41.17
N CYS A 271 6.33 -7.14 -41.87
CA CYS A 271 6.15 -7.79 -43.17
C CYS A 271 5.64 -9.25 -43.07
N GLY A 272 5.51 -9.79 -41.86
CA GLY A 272 5.26 -11.20 -41.58
C GLY A 272 6.49 -12.10 -41.71
N THR A 273 7.69 -11.51 -41.82
CA THR A 273 8.95 -12.24 -42.03
C THR A 273 9.52 -12.73 -40.70
N PRO A 274 9.72 -14.04 -40.52
CA PRO A 274 10.34 -14.57 -39.31
C PRO A 274 11.78 -14.09 -39.11
N VAL A 275 12.22 -14.02 -37.86
CA VAL A 275 13.59 -13.63 -37.50
C VAL A 275 14.34 -14.82 -36.91
N ILE A 276 15.56 -15.09 -37.39
CA ILE A 276 16.51 -16.01 -36.74
C ILE A 276 17.57 -15.16 -36.08
N ALA A 277 17.61 -15.16 -34.75
CA ALA A 277 18.43 -14.23 -33.98
C ALA A 277 19.31 -14.94 -32.94
N PHE A 278 20.49 -14.39 -32.67
CA PHE A 278 21.26 -14.79 -31.50
C PHE A 278 20.66 -14.14 -30.24
N GLY A 279 20.59 -14.88 -29.13
CA GLY A 279 19.85 -14.50 -27.92
C GLY A 279 20.48 -13.39 -27.07
N GLN A 280 21.03 -12.34 -27.67
CA GLN A 280 21.64 -11.22 -26.96
C GLN A 280 20.66 -10.04 -26.77
N GLY A 281 20.75 -9.36 -25.63
CA GLY A 281 20.00 -8.13 -25.35
C GLY A 281 18.48 -8.33 -25.43
N SER A 282 17.80 -7.45 -26.17
CA SER A 282 16.34 -7.44 -26.34
C SER A 282 15.77 -8.59 -27.19
N VAL A 283 16.61 -9.43 -27.81
CA VAL A 283 16.14 -10.49 -28.72
C VAL A 283 15.09 -11.41 -28.08
N PRO A 284 15.26 -11.95 -26.86
CA PRO A 284 14.25 -12.77 -26.21
C PRO A 284 12.99 -12.00 -25.79
N GLU A 285 13.05 -10.67 -25.76
CA GLU A 285 11.88 -9.83 -25.51
C GLU A 285 11.10 -9.56 -26.79
N VAL A 286 11.76 -9.45 -27.94
CA VAL A 286 11.11 -9.12 -29.21
C VAL A 286 10.63 -10.37 -29.95
N ILE A 287 11.42 -11.45 -29.91
CA ILE A 287 11.14 -12.67 -30.67
C ILE A 287 10.50 -13.73 -29.78
N ASP A 288 9.26 -14.09 -30.14
CA ASP A 288 8.57 -15.26 -29.62
C ASP A 288 9.06 -16.54 -30.33
N GLU A 289 9.79 -17.39 -29.61
CA GLU A 289 10.34 -18.68 -30.08
C GLU A 289 9.26 -19.58 -30.69
N GLY A 290 9.48 -20.02 -31.93
CA GLY A 290 8.55 -20.88 -32.65
C GLY A 290 7.27 -20.20 -33.14
N VAL A 291 7.14 -18.88 -32.96
CA VAL A 291 6.00 -18.09 -33.44
C VAL A 291 6.45 -16.99 -34.40
N SER A 292 7.25 -16.04 -33.90
CA SER A 292 7.75 -14.90 -34.68
C SER A 292 9.16 -15.15 -35.25
N GLY A 293 9.82 -16.21 -34.79
CA GLY A 293 11.20 -16.50 -35.14
C GLY A 293 11.80 -17.63 -34.31
N TYR A 294 13.13 -17.75 -34.39
CA TYR A 294 13.94 -18.69 -33.60
C TYR A 294 15.13 -17.97 -32.97
N ILE A 295 15.32 -18.17 -31.67
CA ILE A 295 16.46 -17.72 -30.89
C ILE A 295 17.47 -18.86 -30.83
N VAL A 296 18.70 -18.61 -31.27
CA VAL A 296 19.70 -19.67 -31.48
C VAL A 296 21.07 -19.32 -30.91
N ASP A 297 21.78 -20.36 -30.48
CA ASP A 297 23.15 -20.24 -29.98
C ASP A 297 24.14 -20.51 -31.12
N GLY A 298 24.49 -19.45 -31.85
CA GLY A 298 25.51 -19.48 -32.88
C GLY A 298 25.08 -20.04 -34.25
N ILE A 299 26.06 -20.19 -35.14
CA ILE A 299 25.83 -20.47 -36.57
C ILE A 299 25.17 -21.83 -36.80
N ALA A 300 25.58 -22.87 -36.08
CA ALA A 300 25.01 -24.21 -36.26
C ALA A 300 23.51 -24.24 -35.93
N GLY A 301 23.12 -23.60 -34.82
CA GLY A 301 21.72 -23.43 -34.44
C GLY A 301 20.94 -22.62 -35.46
N ALA A 302 21.52 -21.54 -36.00
CA ALA A 302 20.89 -20.74 -37.04
C ALA A 302 20.64 -21.53 -38.33
N VAL A 303 21.61 -22.33 -38.79
CA VAL A 303 21.45 -23.20 -39.97
C VAL A 303 20.34 -24.24 -39.75
N ALA A 304 20.26 -24.84 -38.55
CA ALA A 304 19.18 -25.76 -38.20
C ALA A 304 17.81 -25.05 -38.13
N ALA A 305 17.76 -23.80 -37.65
CA ALA A 305 16.55 -23.00 -37.64
C ALA A 305 16.05 -22.65 -39.05
N VAL A 306 16.95 -22.39 -40.01
CA VAL A 306 16.58 -22.15 -41.42
C VAL A 306 15.77 -23.33 -42.00
N GLN A 307 16.13 -24.57 -41.66
CA GLN A 307 15.43 -25.77 -42.13
C GLN A 307 14.00 -25.90 -41.56
N ARG A 308 13.72 -25.24 -40.44
CA ARG A 308 12.42 -25.30 -39.74
C ARG A 308 11.48 -24.13 -40.08
N LEU A 309 11.94 -23.15 -40.87
CA LEU A 309 11.15 -21.95 -41.21
C LEU A 309 9.78 -22.25 -41.82
N GLY A 310 9.64 -23.36 -42.55
CA GLY A 310 8.35 -23.78 -43.14
C GLY A 310 7.25 -24.10 -42.11
N ALA A 311 7.59 -24.27 -40.84
CA ALA A 311 6.64 -24.48 -39.75
C ALA A 311 6.03 -23.19 -39.19
N LEU A 312 6.60 -22.02 -39.52
CA LEU A 312 6.16 -20.73 -39.01
C LEU A 312 5.07 -20.12 -39.89
N ASP A 313 4.03 -19.59 -39.27
CA ASP A 313 2.94 -18.89 -39.95
C ASP A 313 3.20 -17.38 -39.95
N ARG A 314 3.45 -16.81 -41.13
CA ARG A 314 3.70 -15.38 -41.34
C ARG A 314 2.55 -14.50 -40.84
N ARG A 315 1.30 -14.99 -40.84
CA ARG A 315 0.16 -14.26 -40.26
C ARG A 315 0.29 -14.13 -38.74
N LYS A 316 0.79 -15.17 -38.06
CA LYS A 316 1.06 -15.13 -36.62
C LYS A 316 2.23 -14.19 -36.30
N VAL A 317 3.27 -14.19 -37.14
CA VAL A 317 4.38 -13.22 -37.02
C VAL A 317 3.85 -11.78 -37.08
N ARG A 318 3.02 -11.48 -38.10
CA ARG A 318 2.39 -10.16 -38.26
C ARG A 318 1.47 -9.81 -37.08
N ALA A 319 0.67 -10.77 -36.60
CA ALA A 319 -0.20 -10.55 -35.45
C ALA A 319 0.60 -10.16 -34.19
N ARG A 320 1.75 -10.82 -33.93
CA ARG A 320 2.63 -10.44 -32.82
C ARG A 320 3.17 -9.02 -32.95
N PHE A 321 3.48 -8.59 -34.16
CA PHE A 321 3.83 -7.19 -34.43
C PHE A 321 2.68 -6.24 -34.08
N GLU A 322 1.48 -6.49 -34.59
CA GLU A 322 0.32 -5.61 -34.37
C GLU A 322 -0.13 -5.55 -32.91
N GLU A 323 0.03 -6.65 -32.17
CA GLU A 323 -0.28 -6.73 -30.75
C GLU A 323 0.65 -5.85 -29.89
N ARG A 324 1.92 -5.70 -30.31
CA ARG A 324 3.01 -5.28 -29.39
C ARG A 324 3.84 -4.09 -29.84
N PHE A 325 4.01 -3.87 -31.15
CA PHE A 325 5.06 -3.00 -31.69
C PHE A 325 4.52 -1.95 -32.68
N THR A 326 3.26 -1.54 -32.50
CA THR A 326 2.65 -0.44 -33.26
C THR A 326 2.97 0.92 -32.62
N VAL A 327 3.03 1.96 -33.45
CA VAL A 327 3.29 3.34 -32.99
C VAL A 327 2.21 3.83 -32.02
N GLU A 328 0.96 3.42 -32.22
CA GLU A 328 -0.18 3.77 -31.36
C GLU A 328 0.04 3.22 -29.95
N ARG A 329 0.51 1.96 -29.84
CA ARG A 329 0.79 1.33 -28.55
C ARG A 329 1.99 1.97 -27.85
N MET A 330 3.07 2.22 -28.59
CA MET A 330 4.23 2.96 -28.09
C MET A 330 3.80 4.33 -27.54
N THR A 331 3.00 5.07 -28.30
CA THR A 331 2.54 6.42 -27.94
C THR A 331 1.62 6.40 -26.72
N ASN A 332 0.70 5.44 -26.63
CA ASN A 332 -0.18 5.31 -25.47
C ASN A 332 0.61 5.02 -24.19
N HIS A 333 1.63 4.16 -24.23
CA HIS A 333 2.49 3.94 -23.09
C HIS A 333 3.28 5.21 -22.70
N TYR A 334 3.78 6.00 -23.65
CA TYR A 334 4.40 7.29 -23.32
C TYR A 334 3.39 8.29 -22.75
N LEU A 335 2.18 8.36 -23.28
CA LEU A 335 1.12 9.23 -22.76
C LEU A 335 0.72 8.85 -21.33
N GLU A 336 0.67 7.56 -21.01
CA GLU A 336 0.54 7.09 -19.62
C GLU A 336 1.68 7.65 -18.78
N LEU A 337 2.93 7.53 -19.22
CA LEU A 337 4.07 8.05 -18.45
C LEU A 337 4.02 9.58 -18.28
N TYR A 338 3.64 10.32 -19.33
CA TYR A 338 3.48 11.76 -19.31
C TYR A 338 2.41 12.20 -18.32
N ARG A 339 1.27 11.50 -18.28
CA ARG A 339 0.19 11.77 -17.31
C ARG A 339 0.69 11.60 -15.88
N HIS A 340 1.44 10.53 -15.60
CA HIS A 340 2.02 10.31 -14.27
C HIS A 340 3.01 11.42 -13.87
N LEU A 341 3.85 11.89 -14.80
CA LEU A 341 4.78 13.01 -14.57
C LEU A 341 4.02 14.31 -14.28
N THR A 342 3.03 14.67 -15.11
CA THR A 342 2.22 15.89 -14.88
C THR A 342 1.32 15.81 -13.67
N ALA A 343 0.92 14.59 -13.27
CA ALA A 343 0.19 14.35 -12.04
C ALA A 343 1.10 14.34 -10.81
N GLY A 344 2.42 14.55 -10.96
CA GLY A 344 3.44 14.59 -9.91
C GLY A 344 3.60 13.32 -9.08
N ASN A 345 3.17 12.17 -9.60
CA ASN A 345 3.47 10.87 -9.00
C ASN A 345 4.94 10.53 -9.30
N THR A 346 5.80 10.54 -8.28
CA THR A 346 7.13 9.91 -8.37
C THR A 346 6.94 8.42 -8.65
N TYR A 347 7.70 7.86 -9.59
CA TYR A 347 7.70 6.43 -9.90
C TYR A 347 8.33 5.62 -8.76
N GLY A 348 7.55 5.42 -7.70
CA GLY A 348 7.65 4.23 -6.86
C GLY A 348 6.98 3.05 -7.57
N HIS A 349 7.23 1.83 -7.08
CA HIS A 349 6.49 0.62 -7.40
C HIS A 349 4.98 0.88 -7.54
N PRO A 350 4.21 0.07 -8.30
CA PRO A 350 2.76 0.20 -8.35
C PRO A 350 2.20 -0.06 -6.95
N SER A 351 2.18 1.00 -6.16
CA SER A 351 1.41 1.12 -4.96
C SER A 351 -0.03 0.93 -5.42
N THR A 352 -0.76 0.10 -4.69
CA THR A 352 -2.20 0.21 -4.66
C THR A 352 -2.56 1.71 -4.58
N PRO A 353 -3.56 2.22 -5.32
CA PRO A 353 -3.85 3.66 -5.45
C PRO A 353 -4.18 4.38 -4.11
N PHE A 354 -4.03 3.69 -2.99
CA PHE A 354 -4.37 4.12 -1.63
C PHE A 354 -3.22 3.92 -0.63
N ASP A 355 -2.00 3.64 -1.08
CA ASP A 355 -0.85 3.52 -0.16
C ASP A 355 -0.60 4.84 0.56
N ILE A 356 -0.19 4.76 1.82
CA ILE A 356 0.15 5.93 2.64
C ILE A 356 1.63 6.28 2.35
N PRO A 357 1.94 7.44 1.75
CA PRO A 357 3.30 7.86 1.52
C PRO A 357 4.04 7.97 2.85
N ALA A 358 5.16 7.25 2.98
CA ALA A 358 6.04 7.38 4.13
C ALA A 358 7.04 8.53 3.88
N THR A 359 6.56 9.77 3.90
CA THR A 359 7.41 10.97 3.78
C THR A 359 7.98 11.43 5.13
N ALA A 360 7.36 11.00 6.24
CA ALA A 360 7.83 11.21 7.60
C ALA A 360 7.36 10.07 8.54
N SER A 361 8.12 9.80 9.60
CA SER A 361 7.80 8.80 10.61
C SER A 361 6.81 9.35 11.64
N LEU A 362 5.61 8.74 11.77
CA LEU A 362 4.61 9.11 12.77
C LEU A 362 5.17 8.97 14.20
N GLN A 363 6.10 8.05 14.40
CA GLN A 363 6.77 7.84 15.68
C GLN A 363 7.64 9.04 16.09
N GLU A 364 8.24 9.75 15.14
CA GLU A 364 9.03 10.96 15.42
C GLU A 364 8.13 12.12 15.86
N LEU A 365 6.90 12.17 15.32
CA LEU A 365 5.92 13.22 15.62
C LEU A 365 5.26 13.07 17.00
N ARG A 366 5.32 11.88 17.62
CA ARG A 366 4.74 11.58 18.95
C ARG A 366 3.30 12.08 19.12
N LEU A 367 2.46 11.76 18.15
CA LEU A 367 1.10 12.30 18.04
C LEU A 367 0.23 11.97 19.27
N ARG A 368 -0.78 12.81 19.52
CA ARG A 368 -1.80 12.69 20.56
C ARG A 368 -3.17 12.58 19.89
N ASN A 369 -3.78 11.40 20.03
CA ASN A 369 -5.01 11.04 19.36
C ASN A 369 -6.21 11.08 20.32
N LEU A 370 -7.33 11.60 19.84
CA LEU A 370 -8.64 11.55 20.51
C LEU A 370 -9.68 11.08 19.50
N LYS A 371 -10.72 10.35 19.95
CA LYS A 371 -11.87 9.98 19.12
C LYS A 371 -13.16 9.94 19.91
N ASN A 372 -14.25 10.32 19.25
CA ASN A 372 -15.62 10.08 19.68
C ASN A 372 -16.50 9.86 18.44
N ASN A 373 -17.07 8.64 18.30
CA ASN A 373 -17.87 8.23 17.14
C ASN A 373 -17.13 8.57 15.82
N GLU A 374 -17.78 9.28 14.90
CA GLU A 374 -17.26 9.68 13.58
C GLU A 374 -16.18 10.78 13.61
N THR A 375 -15.81 11.27 14.80
CA THR A 375 -14.89 12.41 14.94
C THR A 375 -13.60 11.97 15.61
N PHE A 376 -12.47 12.26 15.00
CA PHE A 376 -11.17 12.05 15.62
C PHE A 376 -10.25 13.26 15.43
N GLY A 377 -9.28 13.39 16.31
CA GLY A 377 -8.33 14.49 16.34
C GLY A 377 -6.93 13.96 16.51
N VAL A 378 -6.00 14.50 15.72
CA VAL A 378 -4.59 14.12 15.67
C VAL A 378 -3.79 15.38 15.93
N PHE A 379 -3.09 15.40 17.07
CA PHE A 379 -2.38 16.58 17.56
C PHE A 379 -0.92 16.25 17.82
N ASP A 380 -0.07 17.26 17.87
CA ASP A 380 1.30 17.07 18.35
C ASP A 380 1.37 17.04 19.91
N PRO A 381 2.56 16.88 20.52
CA PRO A 381 2.69 16.86 21.97
C PRO A 381 2.22 18.15 22.70
N ASN A 382 2.36 19.33 22.09
CA ASN A 382 1.81 20.59 22.63
C ASN A 382 0.29 20.65 22.45
N GLY A 383 -0.23 19.74 21.63
CA GLY A 383 -1.61 19.61 21.22
C GLY A 383 -1.91 20.41 19.94
N ASP A 384 -0.94 21.09 19.35
CA ASP A 384 -1.19 21.88 18.16
C ASP A 384 -1.52 20.98 16.95
N VAL A 385 -2.11 21.59 15.93
CA VAL A 385 -2.14 21.05 14.57
C VAL A 385 -1.25 21.98 13.75
N LEU A 386 -0.08 21.50 13.35
CA LEU A 386 0.88 22.29 12.60
C LEU A 386 0.43 22.47 11.15
N PHE A 387 0.60 23.68 10.60
CA PHE A 387 0.28 24.01 9.21
C PHE A 387 1.29 23.35 8.27
N ALA A 388 0.97 22.13 7.81
CA ALA A 388 1.74 21.42 6.81
C ALA A 388 0.79 20.61 5.91
N ASP A 389 0.97 20.72 4.60
CA ASP A 389 0.04 20.19 3.60
C ASP A 389 -0.11 18.66 3.66
N ASP A 390 1.00 17.97 3.97
CA ASP A 390 1.11 16.50 4.04
C ASP A 390 1.11 15.97 5.50
N SER A 391 0.68 16.79 6.45
CA SER A 391 0.62 16.37 7.86
C SER A 391 -0.58 15.45 8.12
N PRO A 392 -0.41 14.37 8.91
CA PRO A 392 -1.54 13.55 9.40
C PRO A 392 -2.37 14.27 10.48
N GLN A 393 -1.90 15.43 10.96
CA GLN A 393 -2.55 16.18 12.03
C GLN A 393 -3.84 16.85 11.53
N GLY A 394 -4.79 17.02 12.45
CA GLY A 394 -6.05 17.70 12.17
C GLY A 394 -7.19 17.26 13.04
N ILE A 395 -8.35 17.87 12.82
CA ILE A 395 -9.64 17.38 13.33
C ILE A 395 -10.44 16.88 12.15
N PHE A 396 -10.84 15.62 12.22
CA PHE A 396 -11.53 14.90 11.17
C PHE A 396 -12.94 14.55 11.61
N HIS A 397 -13.89 14.66 10.69
CA HIS A 397 -15.26 14.19 10.86
C HIS A 397 -15.70 13.52 9.56
N THR A 398 -16.21 12.30 9.65
CA THR A 398 -16.69 11.52 8.47
C THR A 398 -15.68 11.55 7.31
N ASP A 399 -14.45 11.09 7.57
CA ASP A 399 -13.31 11.07 6.64
C ASP A 399 -12.92 12.44 6.01
N THR A 400 -13.39 13.58 6.53
CA THR A 400 -12.98 14.92 6.04
C THR A 400 -12.19 15.67 7.12
N ARG A 401 -11.05 16.27 6.78
CA ARG A 401 -10.26 17.15 7.65
C ARG A 401 -10.93 18.53 7.79
N HIS A 402 -11.73 18.68 8.84
CA HIS A 402 -12.40 19.93 9.18
C HIS A 402 -11.47 21.01 9.71
N LEU A 403 -10.34 20.64 10.29
CA LEU A 403 -9.32 21.56 10.77
C LEU A 403 -7.93 21.05 10.39
N SER A 404 -7.21 21.81 9.57
CA SER A 404 -5.86 21.49 9.07
C SER A 404 -4.76 22.28 9.77
N GLY A 405 -5.13 23.27 10.58
CA GLY A 405 -4.19 24.03 11.39
C GLY A 405 -4.83 24.55 12.66
N LEU A 406 -4.08 24.51 13.76
CA LEU A 406 -4.47 25.02 15.07
C LEU A 406 -3.22 25.23 15.91
N TYR A 407 -2.72 26.45 15.93
CA TYR A 407 -1.41 26.78 16.48
C TYR A 407 -1.49 27.89 17.51
N LEU A 408 -0.92 27.62 18.69
CA LEU A 408 -0.95 28.53 19.83
C LEU A 408 0.38 29.26 20.00
N THR A 409 0.32 30.59 20.13
CA THR A 409 1.47 31.42 20.51
C THR A 409 1.16 32.33 21.68
N LEU A 410 2.17 32.58 22.50
CA LEU A 410 2.19 33.52 23.61
C LEU A 410 3.24 34.59 23.30
N ASN A 411 2.80 35.85 23.17
CA ASN A 411 3.62 36.98 22.71
C ASN A 411 4.38 36.67 21.41
N GLY A 412 3.74 35.96 20.48
CA GLY A 412 4.32 35.59 19.18
C GLY A 412 5.25 34.37 19.22
N MET A 413 5.58 33.85 20.40
CA MET A 413 6.43 32.66 20.55
C MET A 413 5.61 31.42 20.89
N ARG A 414 6.09 30.26 20.45
CA ARG A 414 5.48 28.98 20.82
C ARG A 414 5.78 28.64 22.28
N PRO A 415 4.80 28.26 23.11
CA PRO A 415 5.06 27.76 24.45
C PRO A 415 5.93 26.49 24.46
N LEU A 416 6.78 26.36 25.47
CA LEU A 416 7.60 25.19 25.74
C LEU A 416 6.75 24.08 26.39
N LEU A 417 7.00 22.82 26.01
CA LEU A 417 6.28 21.67 26.55
C LEU A 417 6.84 21.23 27.89
N LEU A 418 5.98 21.13 28.91
CA LEU A 418 6.32 20.51 30.21
C LEU A 418 5.80 19.08 30.30
N SER A 419 4.55 18.85 29.88
CA SER A 419 3.97 17.50 29.80
C SER A 419 2.82 17.41 28.81
N SER A 420 2.57 16.21 28.27
CA SER A 420 1.49 15.90 27.34
C SER A 420 0.85 14.57 27.72
N THR A 421 -0.26 14.65 28.43
CA THR A 421 -0.87 13.50 29.12
C THR A 421 -2.29 13.26 28.60
N LEU A 422 -2.51 12.07 28.03
CA LEU A 422 -3.85 11.53 27.88
C LEU A 422 -4.27 10.92 29.22
N ARG A 423 -5.39 11.38 29.77
CA ARG A 423 -5.97 10.77 30.98
C ARG A 423 -6.08 9.25 30.82
N ASP A 424 -6.09 8.54 31.94
CA ASP A 424 -6.14 7.08 31.94
C ASP A 424 -7.35 6.51 31.20
N ASP A 425 -8.45 7.28 31.13
CA ASP A 425 -9.68 6.95 30.41
C ASP A 425 -9.70 7.43 28.94
N ASN A 426 -8.62 8.03 28.42
CA ASN A 426 -8.56 8.70 27.11
C ASN A 426 -9.63 9.78 26.87
N ALA A 427 -10.40 10.16 27.88
CA ALA A 427 -11.51 11.08 27.70
C ALA A 427 -11.04 12.54 27.50
N MET A 428 -9.77 12.84 27.79
CA MET A 428 -9.23 14.20 27.71
C MET A 428 -7.72 14.18 27.53
N LEU A 429 -7.22 15.00 26.61
CA LEU A 429 -5.82 15.38 26.48
C LEU A 429 -5.55 16.60 27.36
N THR A 430 -4.49 16.55 28.15
CA THR A 430 -3.98 17.70 28.92
C THR A 430 -2.53 17.97 28.55
N CYS A 431 -2.22 19.19 28.16
CA CYS A 431 -0.85 19.64 27.92
C CYS A 431 -0.53 20.76 28.92
N ASP A 432 0.54 20.59 29.69
CA ASP A 432 1.09 21.64 30.55
C ASP A 432 2.29 22.25 29.81
N LEU A 433 2.27 23.57 29.67
CA LEU A 433 3.18 24.37 28.84
C LEU A 433 3.71 25.57 29.65
N THR A 434 4.81 26.16 29.21
CA THR A 434 5.34 27.41 29.80
C THR A 434 5.87 28.38 28.74
N ASN A 435 6.07 29.65 29.10
CA ASN A 435 6.66 30.62 28.19
C ASN A 435 8.18 30.41 28.02
N PRO A 436 8.74 30.62 26.82
CA PRO A 436 10.18 30.79 26.65
C PRO A 436 10.63 32.18 27.14
N ASP A 437 11.94 32.45 27.07
CA ASP A 437 12.44 33.82 27.18
C ASP A 437 11.82 34.67 26.07
N LEU A 438 11.23 35.80 26.44
CA LEU A 438 10.66 36.77 25.49
C LEU A 438 11.49 38.04 25.48
N PHE A 439 11.64 38.61 24.29
CA PHE A 439 12.42 39.82 24.05
C PHE A 439 11.56 40.88 23.36
N ASP A 440 11.88 42.15 23.59
CA ASP A 440 11.29 43.24 22.83
C ASP A 440 11.96 43.44 21.46
N SER A 441 11.54 44.47 20.72
CA SER A 441 12.09 44.83 19.42
C SER A 441 13.55 45.31 19.46
N HIS A 442 14.09 45.63 20.63
CA HIS A 442 15.48 46.04 20.82
C HIS A 442 16.38 44.88 21.28
N GLY A 443 15.80 43.68 21.49
CA GLY A 443 16.50 42.51 21.95
C GLY A 443 16.67 42.44 23.47
N GLU A 444 16.02 43.33 24.22
CA GLU A 444 16.01 43.31 25.68
C GLU A 444 14.98 42.29 26.18
N LYS A 445 15.34 41.52 27.21
CA LYS A 445 14.47 40.48 27.75
C LYS A 445 13.31 41.11 28.53
N ILE A 446 12.08 40.85 28.09
CA ILE A 446 10.84 41.37 28.71
C ILE A 446 10.15 40.39 29.63
N LEU A 447 10.38 39.09 29.46
CA LEU A 447 9.85 38.04 30.32
C LEU A 447 10.82 36.88 30.35
N HIS A 448 11.24 36.48 31.55
CA HIS A 448 12.05 35.28 31.74
C HIS A 448 11.22 34.02 31.45
N HIS A 449 11.89 32.99 30.94
CA HIS A 449 11.29 31.67 30.81
C HIS A 449 10.70 31.17 32.14
N ASP A 450 9.73 30.26 32.06
CA ASP A 450 9.14 29.51 33.18
C ASP A 450 8.18 30.27 34.12
N LEU A 451 7.88 31.55 33.84
CA LEU A 451 7.06 32.40 34.71
C LEU A 451 5.56 32.35 34.41
N ILE A 452 5.14 31.90 33.23
CA ILE A 452 3.75 31.80 32.82
C ILE A 452 3.43 30.34 32.54
N HIS A 453 2.64 29.74 33.42
CA HIS A 453 2.12 28.40 33.19
C HIS A 453 0.87 28.48 32.32
N LEU A 454 0.84 27.64 31.28
CA LEU A 454 -0.31 27.47 30.40
C LEU A 454 -0.74 26.01 30.45
N ARG A 455 -1.96 25.76 30.93
CA ARG A 455 -2.60 24.45 30.88
C ARG A 455 -3.66 24.41 29.79
N ARG A 456 -3.54 23.42 28.92
CA ARG A 456 -4.49 23.14 27.87
C ARG A 456 -5.23 21.83 28.15
N SER A 457 -6.55 21.82 28.07
CA SER A 457 -7.39 20.62 28.28
C SER A 457 -8.38 20.46 27.13
N ARG A 458 -8.33 19.35 26.41
CA ARG A 458 -9.11 19.11 25.18
C ARG A 458 -9.82 17.75 25.20
N PHE A 459 -11.04 17.69 24.67
CA PHE A 459 -11.77 16.44 24.44
C PHE A 459 -12.70 16.53 23.22
N LEU A 460 -13.08 15.38 22.66
CA LEU A 460 -14.03 15.28 21.57
C LEU A 460 -15.38 14.77 22.06
N TRP A 461 -16.46 15.37 21.59
CA TRP A 461 -17.82 14.93 21.90
C TRP A 461 -18.79 15.37 20.81
N LYS A 462 -19.49 14.40 20.21
CA LYS A 462 -20.58 14.61 19.22
C LYS A 462 -20.21 15.62 18.11
N GLY A 463 -19.15 15.36 17.36
CA GLY A 463 -18.75 16.22 16.24
C GLY A 463 -18.05 17.53 16.65
N SER A 464 -17.76 17.72 17.94
CA SER A 464 -17.13 18.93 18.45
C SER A 464 -15.85 18.63 19.25
N CYS A 465 -14.85 19.47 19.07
CA CYS A 465 -13.67 19.54 19.91
C CYS A 465 -13.81 20.69 20.91
N TYR A 466 -13.81 20.37 22.19
CA TYR A 466 -13.92 21.34 23.27
C TYR A 466 -12.56 21.55 23.92
N GLU A 467 -12.24 22.80 24.23
CA GLU A 467 -10.97 23.13 24.85
C GLU A 467 -11.06 24.25 25.88
N ARG A 468 -10.22 24.10 26.91
CA ARG A 468 -9.97 25.10 27.94
C ARG A 468 -8.47 25.38 28.00
N LEU A 469 -8.11 26.65 27.92
CA LEU A 469 -6.77 27.18 28.12
C LEU A 469 -6.75 27.97 29.43
N THR A 470 -5.93 27.57 30.40
CA THR A 470 -5.77 28.27 31.67
C THR A 470 -4.36 28.82 31.75
N LEU A 471 -4.23 30.14 31.90
CA LEU A 471 -2.97 30.84 32.10
C LEU A 471 -2.83 31.19 33.58
N ARG A 472 -1.61 31.08 34.12
CA ARG A 472 -1.28 31.51 35.48
C ARG A 472 0.05 32.26 35.49
N ASN A 473 0.07 33.40 36.16
CA ASN A 473 1.27 34.19 36.36
C ASN A 473 2.00 33.78 37.65
N PHE A 474 3.25 33.31 37.52
CA PHE A 474 4.16 33.01 38.63
C PHE A 474 5.25 34.06 38.81
N ASP A 475 5.25 35.10 37.98
CA ASP A 475 6.08 36.28 38.17
C ASP A 475 5.65 37.08 39.41
N ASP A 476 6.55 37.89 39.95
CA ASP A 476 6.28 38.79 41.09
C ASP A 476 5.71 40.14 40.65
N VAL A 477 5.64 40.40 39.35
CA VAL A 477 5.00 41.57 38.73
C VAL A 477 3.78 41.21 37.87
N PRO A 478 2.82 42.14 37.67
CA PRO A 478 1.73 41.95 36.73
C PRO A 478 2.21 41.83 35.29
N GLN A 479 1.68 40.86 34.56
CA GLN A 479 2.04 40.59 33.16
C GLN A 479 0.88 40.87 32.21
N LEU A 480 1.20 41.46 31.04
CA LEU A 480 0.27 41.63 29.93
C LEU A 480 0.67 40.68 28.79
N LEU A 481 -0.18 39.70 28.53
CA LEU A 481 0.10 38.58 27.64
C LEU A 481 -0.80 38.64 26.42
N LYS A 482 -0.21 38.50 25.23
CA LYS A 482 -0.89 38.38 23.93
C LYS A 482 -0.93 36.91 23.54
N LEU A 483 -2.09 36.28 23.72
CA LEU A 483 -2.30 34.90 23.29
C LEU A 483 -2.96 34.90 21.90
N ARG A 484 -2.30 34.29 20.92
CA ARG A 484 -2.86 34.14 19.57
C ARG A 484 -3.08 32.68 19.24
N ILE A 485 -4.28 32.39 18.73
CA ILE A 485 -4.69 31.08 18.24
C ILE A 485 -4.89 31.22 16.73
N GLN A 486 -4.00 30.62 15.95
CA GLN A 486 -4.13 30.56 14.50
C GLN A 486 -4.84 29.27 14.11
N PHE A 487 -5.67 29.29 13.08
CA PHE A 487 -6.42 28.12 12.63
C PHE A 487 -6.65 28.13 11.12
N ALA A 488 -6.78 26.94 10.54
CA ALA A 488 -7.13 26.76 9.14
C ALA A 488 -8.01 25.51 8.96
N ALA A 489 -8.84 25.54 7.91
CA ALA A 489 -9.61 24.39 7.44
C ALA A 489 -9.37 24.23 5.94
N ASP A 490 -8.99 23.03 5.51
CA ASP A 490 -8.81 22.71 4.09
C ASP A 490 -9.92 21.80 3.55
N PHE A 491 -10.69 21.14 4.42
CA PHE A 491 -11.73 20.17 4.08
C PHE A 491 -11.23 19.05 3.17
N LYS A 492 -9.95 18.70 3.26
CA LYS A 492 -9.38 17.58 2.49
C LYS A 492 -10.02 16.27 2.92
N ASP A 493 -10.36 15.43 1.96
CA ASP A 493 -10.75 14.04 2.23
C ASP A 493 -9.55 13.27 2.83
N LEU A 494 -9.81 12.27 3.65
CA LEU A 494 -8.77 11.45 4.27
C LEU A 494 -7.85 10.80 3.23
N PHE A 495 -8.38 10.40 2.06
CA PHE A 495 -7.55 9.87 0.99
C PHE A 495 -6.64 10.95 0.37
N GLU A 496 -7.09 12.21 0.28
CA GLU A 496 -6.21 13.34 -0.10
C GLU A 496 -5.09 13.53 0.93
N VAL A 497 -5.40 13.44 2.23
CA VAL A 497 -4.39 13.52 3.30
C VAL A 497 -3.42 12.34 3.27
N ARG A 498 -3.89 11.16 2.81
CA ARG A 498 -3.05 9.99 2.51
C ARG A 498 -2.28 10.12 1.19
N GLY A 499 -2.27 11.29 0.54
CA GLY A 499 -1.49 11.53 -0.68
C GLY A 499 -2.19 11.20 -1.99
N ALA A 500 -3.46 10.78 -1.98
CA ALA A 500 -4.24 10.66 -3.20
C ALA A 500 -4.44 12.05 -3.84
N ARG A 501 -4.30 12.14 -5.15
CA ARG A 501 -4.46 13.40 -5.88
C ARG A 501 -5.84 13.46 -6.51
N ARG A 502 -6.61 14.49 -6.17
CA ARG A 502 -7.89 14.78 -6.84
C ARG A 502 -7.69 15.77 -7.97
N ALA A 503 -8.34 15.51 -9.10
CA ALA A 503 -8.30 16.40 -10.26
C ALA A 503 -9.05 17.71 -10.02
N GLN A 504 -10.11 17.68 -9.21
CA GLN A 504 -10.95 18.83 -8.89
C GLN A 504 -11.36 18.77 -7.43
N ARG A 505 -11.61 19.94 -6.84
CA ARG A 505 -12.22 20.10 -5.52
C ARG A 505 -13.45 20.99 -5.66
N GLY A 506 -14.33 20.91 -4.67
CA GLY A 506 -15.48 21.78 -4.55
C GLY A 506 -15.12 23.24 -4.26
N GLU A 507 -16.11 24.02 -3.87
CA GLU A 507 -15.97 25.46 -3.65
C GLU A 507 -15.75 25.80 -2.18
N GLY A 508 -14.64 26.48 -1.87
CA GLY A 508 -14.41 27.12 -0.58
C GLY A 508 -15.16 28.44 -0.48
N HIS A 509 -15.89 28.65 0.62
CA HIS A 509 -16.67 29.87 0.84
C HIS A 509 -15.90 30.88 1.69
N ARG A 510 -16.24 32.16 1.55
CA ARG A 510 -15.73 33.20 2.45
C ARG A 510 -16.16 32.90 3.89
N ALA A 511 -15.25 33.12 4.83
CA ALA A 511 -15.52 32.93 6.25
C ALA A 511 -16.63 33.87 6.73
N GLU A 512 -17.60 33.32 7.48
CA GLU A 512 -18.60 34.12 8.18
C GLU A 512 -18.05 34.43 9.58
N ILE A 513 -17.88 35.71 9.92
CA ILE A 513 -17.19 36.16 11.15
C ILE A 513 -18.13 37.06 11.95
N THR A 514 -18.25 36.78 13.24
CA THR A 514 -18.88 37.66 14.24
C THR A 514 -17.84 38.08 15.27
N ASN A 515 -18.24 38.70 16.39
CA ASN A 515 -17.28 39.08 17.43
C ASN A 515 -16.70 37.87 18.17
N GLU A 516 -17.44 36.77 18.30
CA GLU A 516 -17.06 35.60 19.11
C GLU A 516 -17.00 34.27 18.34
N GLU A 517 -17.41 34.28 17.07
CA GLU A 517 -17.52 33.10 16.22
C GLU A 517 -16.92 33.34 14.84
N VAL A 518 -16.26 32.31 14.30
CA VAL A 518 -15.87 32.20 12.89
C VAL A 518 -16.36 30.88 12.32
N VAL A 519 -16.89 30.92 11.10
CA VAL A 519 -17.39 29.75 10.38
C VAL A 519 -16.65 29.64 9.04
N LEU A 520 -15.89 28.58 8.89
CA LEU A 520 -15.26 28.17 7.64
C LEU A 520 -16.17 27.16 6.93
N SER A 521 -16.39 27.31 5.63
CA SER A 521 -17.31 26.44 4.89
C SER A 521 -16.76 26.03 3.54
N TYR A 522 -17.13 24.84 3.11
CA TYR A 522 -16.78 24.25 1.82
C TYR A 522 -17.97 23.46 1.28
N THR A 523 -18.33 23.67 0.02
CA THR A 523 -19.32 22.82 -0.67
C THR A 523 -18.55 21.84 -1.54
N GLY A 524 -18.62 20.55 -1.22
CA GLY A 524 -17.97 19.50 -2.00
C GLY A 524 -18.60 19.31 -3.38
N LEU A 525 -17.93 18.54 -4.23
CA LEU A 525 -18.47 18.10 -5.52
C LEU A 525 -19.70 17.20 -5.35
N ASP A 526 -19.88 16.62 -4.17
CA ASP A 526 -21.08 15.90 -3.73
C ASP A 526 -22.26 16.82 -3.37
N HIS A 527 -22.12 18.14 -3.60
CA HIS A 527 -23.08 19.19 -3.27
C HIS A 527 -23.40 19.31 -1.77
N LYS A 528 -22.65 18.65 -0.88
CA LYS A 528 -22.83 18.76 0.57
C LYS A 528 -21.99 19.92 1.10
N ARG A 529 -22.62 20.82 1.86
CA ARG A 529 -21.93 21.91 2.57
C ARG A 529 -21.34 21.38 3.87
N ARG A 530 -20.02 21.39 3.98
CA ARG A 530 -19.25 21.07 5.19
C ARG A 530 -18.86 22.37 5.88
N MET A 531 -18.94 22.39 7.21
CA MET A 531 -18.70 23.61 7.99
C MET A 531 -17.80 23.30 9.20
N THR A 532 -16.90 24.21 9.52
CA THR A 532 -16.12 24.21 10.75
C THR A 532 -16.36 25.52 11.47
N ARG A 533 -17.06 25.46 12.60
CA ARG A 533 -17.41 26.62 13.41
C ARG A 533 -16.52 26.66 14.65
N LEU A 534 -15.81 27.76 14.85
CA LEU A 534 -15.01 28.01 16.05
C LEU A 534 -15.66 29.13 16.86
N ARG A 535 -15.97 28.86 18.13
CA ARG A 535 -16.50 29.84 19.08
C ARG A 535 -15.56 30.01 20.25
N PHE A 536 -15.45 31.23 20.77
CA PHE A 536 -14.51 31.59 21.82
C PHE A 536 -15.21 32.27 23.01
N ALA A 537 -14.73 31.99 24.23
CA ALA A 537 -15.15 32.72 25.42
C ALA A 537 -13.95 32.91 26.38
N PRO A 538 -13.64 34.13 26.85
CA PRO A 538 -14.27 35.42 26.52
C PRO A 538 -14.15 35.78 25.03
N VAL A 539 -14.82 36.85 24.62
CA VAL A 539 -14.72 37.38 23.26
C VAL A 539 -13.27 37.83 22.99
N PRO A 540 -12.63 37.40 21.89
CA PRO A 540 -11.28 37.83 21.54
C PRO A 540 -11.23 39.34 21.25
N VAL A 541 -10.07 39.97 21.47
CA VAL A 541 -9.89 41.39 21.13
C VAL A 541 -9.89 41.62 19.61
N SER A 542 -9.51 40.60 18.84
CA SER A 542 -9.55 40.59 17.39
C SER A 542 -9.82 39.17 16.93
N LEU A 543 -10.81 39.02 16.04
CA LEU A 543 -11.14 37.77 15.36
C LEU A 543 -11.11 38.00 13.86
N THR A 544 -10.39 37.13 13.16
CA THR A 544 -10.22 37.13 11.70
C THR A 544 -10.57 35.76 11.14
N CYS A 545 -10.48 35.57 9.82
CA CYS A 545 -10.79 34.29 9.18
C CYS A 545 -9.79 33.18 9.54
N ASP A 546 -8.61 33.51 10.06
CA ASP A 546 -7.51 32.58 10.33
C ASP A 546 -6.88 32.72 11.73
N SER A 547 -7.31 33.70 12.53
CA SER A 547 -6.75 33.89 13.87
C SER A 547 -7.69 34.58 14.87
N ALA A 548 -7.54 34.19 16.14
CA ALA A 548 -8.13 34.84 17.30
C ALA A 548 -7.01 35.36 18.23
N LEU A 549 -7.09 36.64 18.62
CA LEU A 549 -6.15 37.29 19.52
C LEU A 549 -6.83 37.61 20.86
N PHE A 550 -6.16 37.30 21.96
CA PHE A 550 -6.56 37.65 23.32
C PHE A 550 -5.46 38.47 23.98
N GLU A 551 -5.86 39.52 24.71
CA GLU A 551 -4.98 40.23 25.63
C GLU A 551 -5.41 39.89 27.06
N VAL A 552 -4.49 39.29 27.81
CA VAL A 552 -4.73 38.76 29.15
C VAL A 552 -3.81 39.48 30.12
N ARG A 553 -4.39 40.22 31.07
CA ARG A 553 -3.64 40.87 32.14
C ARG A 553 -3.75 40.01 33.39
N LEU A 554 -2.62 39.59 33.95
CA LEU A 554 -2.56 38.74 35.14
C LEU A 554 -1.69 39.38 36.22
N ALA A 555 -2.26 39.63 37.39
CA ALA A 555 -1.52 39.95 38.61
C ALA A 555 -0.67 38.75 39.08
N PRO A 556 0.34 38.95 39.95
CA PRO A 556 1.10 37.85 40.56
C PRO A 556 0.18 36.81 41.20
N GLY A 557 0.36 35.54 40.81
CA GLY A 557 -0.45 34.41 41.29
C GLY A 557 -1.84 34.28 40.66
N GLU A 558 -2.29 35.25 39.87
CA GLU A 558 -3.61 35.25 39.22
C GLU A 558 -3.69 34.17 38.13
N SER A 559 -4.89 33.64 37.90
CA SER A 559 -5.16 32.71 36.79
C SER A 559 -6.42 33.09 36.04
N GLN A 560 -6.36 33.02 34.71
CA GLN A 560 -7.51 33.25 33.83
C GLN A 560 -7.70 32.07 32.89
N SER A 561 -8.97 31.74 32.57
CA SER A 561 -9.30 30.68 31.63
C SER A 561 -10.04 31.21 30.41
N LEU A 562 -9.62 30.72 29.24
CA LEU A 562 -10.27 30.87 27.95
C LEU A 562 -10.85 29.51 27.53
N PHE A 563 -11.95 29.54 26.80
CA PHE A 563 -12.66 28.37 26.32
C PHE A 563 -12.87 28.50 24.82
N MET A 564 -12.79 27.39 24.11
CA MET A 564 -13.22 27.30 22.71
C MET A 564 -13.97 26.00 22.45
N ASP A 565 -14.88 26.04 21.50
CA ASP A 565 -15.42 24.83 20.86
C ASP A 565 -15.31 24.92 19.34
N ILE A 566 -14.89 23.82 18.73
CA ILE A 566 -14.69 23.66 17.29
C ILE A 566 -15.68 22.58 16.82
N ASN A 567 -16.74 22.98 16.12
CA ASN A 567 -17.84 22.11 15.69
C ASN A 567 -17.75 21.80 14.18
N CYS A 568 -17.79 20.52 13.82
CA CYS A 568 -17.65 20.05 12.43
C CYS A 568 -18.99 20.06 11.64
N GLY A 569 -19.93 20.94 11.99
CA GLY A 569 -21.17 21.14 11.23
C GLY A 569 -22.32 20.18 11.57
N VAL A 570 -22.25 19.43 12.68
CA VAL A 570 -23.30 18.45 13.08
C VAL A 570 -24.52 19.14 13.71
N GLN A 571 -24.35 19.67 14.92
CA GLN A 571 -25.38 20.46 15.62
C GLN A 571 -24.69 21.39 16.61
N ASN A 572 -25.14 22.64 16.68
CA ASN A 572 -24.58 23.60 17.63
C ASN A 572 -24.97 23.22 19.06
N PRO A 573 -24.00 23.22 20.01
CA PRO A 573 -24.32 23.09 21.41
C PRO A 573 -25.24 24.23 21.85
N PRO A 574 -26.36 23.96 22.54
CA PRO A 574 -27.32 24.98 22.97
C PRO A 574 -26.82 25.83 24.16
N PHE A 575 -25.53 25.74 24.48
CA PHE A 575 -24.90 26.35 25.64
C PHE A 575 -23.87 27.39 25.22
N THR A 576 -23.58 28.35 26.11
CA THR A 576 -22.40 29.20 25.97
C THR A 576 -21.13 28.34 25.96
N VAL A 577 -20.08 28.78 25.28
CA VAL A 577 -18.81 28.03 25.12
C VAL A 577 -18.29 27.48 26.45
N ARG A 578 -18.25 28.32 27.50
CA ARG A 578 -17.82 27.94 28.85
C ARG A 578 -18.71 26.87 29.49
N HIS A 579 -20.03 27.03 29.45
CA HIS A 579 -20.94 26.03 30.03
C HIS A 579 -20.93 24.73 29.22
N GLY A 580 -20.84 24.83 27.88
CA GLY A 580 -20.74 23.71 26.96
C GLY A 580 -19.55 22.80 27.26
N PHE A 581 -18.39 23.37 27.60
CA PHE A 581 -17.22 22.59 28.02
C PHE A 581 -17.52 21.66 29.20
N PHE A 582 -18.06 22.18 30.31
CA PHE A 582 -18.26 21.37 31.53
C PHE A 582 -19.39 20.34 31.38
N ILE A 583 -20.49 20.71 30.72
CA ILE A 583 -21.63 19.80 30.50
C ILE A 583 -21.20 18.66 29.58
N SER A 584 -20.55 18.97 28.45
CA SER A 584 -20.12 17.96 27.47
C SER A 584 -19.03 17.05 28.03
N LEU A 585 -18.13 17.56 28.88
CA LEU A 585 -17.13 16.73 29.56
C LEU A 585 -17.76 15.74 30.56
N ARG A 586 -18.78 16.19 31.31
CA ARG A 586 -19.52 15.31 32.22
C ARG A 586 -20.25 14.21 31.45
N ASP A 587 -20.93 14.59 30.37
CA ASP A 587 -21.77 13.68 29.60
C ASP A 587 -20.93 12.65 28.82
N SER A 588 -19.81 13.08 28.19
CA SER A 588 -18.84 12.18 27.55
C SER A 588 -18.27 11.15 28.52
N ARG A 589 -17.85 11.57 29.73
CA ARG A 589 -17.37 10.65 30.77
C ARG A 589 -18.45 9.72 31.30
N ARG A 590 -19.71 10.16 31.33
CA ARG A 590 -20.82 9.31 31.76
C ARG A 590 -21.08 8.20 30.75
N GLU A 591 -21.08 8.53 29.46
CA GLU A 591 -21.25 7.55 28.39
C GLU A 591 -20.09 6.54 28.36
N LEU A 592 -18.84 7.01 28.39
CA LEU A 592 -17.67 6.13 28.41
C LEU A 592 -17.69 5.14 29.59
N ARG A 593 -18.01 5.62 30.80
CA ARG A 593 -18.17 4.75 31.99
C ARG A 593 -19.32 3.76 31.84
N THR A 594 -20.39 4.14 31.14
CA THR A 594 -21.53 3.25 30.92
C THR A 594 -21.10 2.09 30.01
N PHE A 595 -20.34 2.37 28.95
CA PHE A 595 -19.82 1.35 28.03
C PHE A 595 -18.80 0.42 28.70
N SER A 596 -17.89 0.94 29.51
CA SER A 596 -16.86 0.12 30.16
C SER A 596 -17.35 -0.64 31.40
N SER A 597 -18.44 -0.20 32.05
CA SER A 597 -18.93 -0.83 33.30
C SER A 597 -19.36 -2.30 33.17
N ARG A 598 -19.68 -2.75 31.96
CA ARG A 598 -20.10 -4.13 31.70
C ARG A 598 -18.94 -5.11 31.54
N ALA A 599 -17.75 -4.61 31.26
CA ALA A 599 -16.58 -5.44 31.04
C ALA A 599 -16.08 -6.10 32.34
N ALA A 600 -15.36 -7.20 32.18
CA ALA A 600 -14.45 -7.68 33.21
C ALA A 600 -13.38 -6.61 33.51
N SER A 601 -12.68 -6.74 34.62
CA SER A 601 -11.47 -5.96 34.88
C SER A 601 -10.36 -6.86 35.39
N MET A 602 -9.13 -6.42 35.22
CA MET A 602 -7.95 -7.18 35.58
C MET A 602 -6.95 -6.31 36.35
N ALA A 603 -6.34 -6.90 37.35
CA ALA A 603 -5.15 -6.38 38.02
C ALA A 603 -4.12 -7.50 38.13
N THR A 604 -2.83 -7.18 38.06
CA THR A 604 -1.75 -8.17 38.13
C THR A 604 -0.67 -7.75 39.12
N SER A 605 0.26 -8.67 39.41
CA SER A 605 1.43 -8.38 40.25
C SER A 605 2.45 -7.42 39.63
N HIS A 606 2.27 -6.97 38.39
CA HIS A 606 3.26 -6.17 37.67
C HIS A 606 2.68 -4.80 37.25
N ASP A 607 3.13 -3.73 37.91
CA ASP A 607 2.58 -2.37 37.72
C ASP A 607 2.71 -1.86 36.29
N VAL A 608 3.87 -2.09 35.66
CA VAL A 608 4.09 -1.66 34.26
C VAL A 608 3.09 -2.31 33.30
N PHE A 609 2.74 -3.58 33.56
CA PHE A 609 1.77 -4.32 32.77
C PHE A 609 0.35 -3.85 33.05
N ASN A 610 0.02 -3.52 34.31
CA ASN A 610 -1.26 -2.91 34.66
C ASN A 610 -1.48 -1.59 33.91
N GLU A 611 -0.46 -0.74 33.79
CA GLU A 611 -0.52 0.49 32.98
C GLU A 611 -0.75 0.20 31.49
N ALA A 612 -0.03 -0.76 30.92
CA ALA A 612 -0.17 -1.13 29.50
C ALA A 612 -1.57 -1.69 29.18
N VAL A 613 -2.11 -2.54 30.05
CA VAL A 613 -3.48 -3.08 29.94
C VAL A 613 -4.52 -1.97 30.09
N SER A 614 -4.38 -1.10 31.09
CA SER A 614 -5.30 0.03 31.28
C SER A 614 -5.32 0.93 30.05
N ARG A 615 -4.15 1.21 29.46
CA ARG A 615 -4.04 1.99 28.23
C ARG A 615 -4.73 1.28 27.06
N SER A 616 -4.51 -0.03 26.91
CA SER A 616 -5.12 -0.85 25.87
C SER A 616 -6.65 -0.86 25.95
N VAL A 617 -7.22 -1.04 27.15
CA VAL A 617 -8.67 -0.99 27.38
C VAL A 617 -9.22 0.40 27.06
N SER A 618 -8.55 1.46 27.49
CA SER A 618 -8.98 2.83 27.20
C SER A 618 -8.87 3.19 25.72
N ASP A 619 -7.86 2.68 25.01
CA ASP A 619 -7.72 2.87 23.56
C ASP A 619 -8.86 2.16 22.81
N LEU A 620 -9.19 0.93 23.20
CA LEU A 620 -10.32 0.19 22.65
C LEU A 620 -11.64 0.97 22.80
N TYR A 621 -11.99 1.40 24.01
CA TYR A 621 -13.24 2.13 24.24
C TYR A 621 -13.27 3.51 23.57
N MET A 622 -12.12 4.16 23.39
CA MET A 622 -12.02 5.39 22.59
C MET A 622 -12.27 5.12 21.10
N LEU A 623 -11.81 3.98 20.59
CA LEU A 623 -12.00 3.57 19.19
C LEU A 623 -13.43 3.08 18.89
N MET A 624 -14.24 2.78 19.91
CA MET A 624 -15.65 2.39 19.73
C MET A 624 -16.51 3.54 19.17
N THR A 625 -17.38 3.18 18.24
CA THR A 625 -18.46 4.01 17.71
C THR A 625 -19.79 3.34 18.08
N LYS A 626 -20.79 4.15 18.46
CA LYS A 626 -22.14 3.66 18.73
C LYS A 626 -22.94 3.60 17.42
N THR A 627 -23.30 2.41 16.99
CA THR A 627 -24.20 2.17 15.85
C THR A 627 -25.62 1.85 16.34
N ALA A 628 -26.57 1.67 15.40
CA ALA A 628 -27.92 1.24 15.75
C ALA A 628 -27.94 -0.19 16.32
N GLU A 629 -27.00 -1.04 15.91
CA GLU A 629 -26.90 -2.45 16.30
C GLU A 629 -26.08 -2.69 17.57
N GLY A 630 -25.23 -1.74 17.97
CA GLY A 630 -24.45 -1.83 19.20
C GLY A 630 -23.16 -1.01 19.17
N LEU A 631 -22.19 -1.38 20.00
CA LEU A 631 -20.85 -0.80 19.90
C LEU A 631 -20.07 -1.50 18.78
N TYR A 632 -19.37 -0.71 17.97
CA TYR A 632 -18.55 -1.18 16.87
C TYR A 632 -17.14 -0.54 16.97
N PRO A 633 -16.05 -1.32 17.01
CA PRO A 633 -14.71 -0.77 17.01
C PRO A 633 -14.32 -0.26 15.62
N TYR A 634 -13.88 0.99 15.53
CA TYR A 634 -13.19 1.48 14.32
C TYR A 634 -11.73 1.05 14.37
N ALA A 635 -11.11 0.80 13.21
CA ALA A 635 -9.80 0.15 13.14
C ALA A 635 -8.68 0.95 13.83
N GLY A 636 -8.25 2.11 13.32
CA GLY A 636 -7.25 2.92 14.05
C GLY A 636 -6.92 4.28 13.47
N ILE A 637 -6.17 5.06 14.25
CA ILE A 637 -5.91 6.48 13.98
C ILE A 637 -4.43 6.64 13.59
N PRO A 638 -4.10 7.39 12.52
CA PRO A 638 -4.99 8.33 11.81
C PRO A 638 -5.69 7.81 10.55
N TRP A 639 -5.27 6.66 10.01
CA TRP A 639 -5.62 6.29 8.62
C TRP A 639 -6.91 5.47 8.46
N PHE A 640 -7.26 4.70 9.50
CA PHE A 640 -8.28 3.66 9.41
C PHE A 640 -9.41 3.87 10.43
N SER A 641 -9.70 5.11 10.82
CA SER A 641 -10.73 5.41 11.80
C SER A 641 -12.13 5.35 11.17
N THR A 642 -12.51 4.17 10.69
CA THR A 642 -13.82 3.83 10.11
C THR A 642 -14.19 2.37 10.39
N VAL A 643 -15.32 1.92 9.85
CA VAL A 643 -15.78 0.52 9.83
C VAL A 643 -14.87 -0.33 8.94
N PHE A 644 -14.24 -1.34 9.54
CA PHE A 644 -13.52 -2.42 8.86
C PHE A 644 -14.05 -3.78 9.34
N GLY A 645 -14.53 -4.61 8.42
CA GLY A 645 -15.19 -5.88 8.76
C GLY A 645 -14.26 -6.85 9.46
N ARG A 646 -13.12 -7.16 8.84
CA ARG A 646 -12.11 -8.07 9.41
C ARG A 646 -11.59 -7.59 10.77
N ASP A 647 -11.14 -6.35 10.85
CA ASP A 647 -10.57 -5.76 12.06
C ASP A 647 -11.55 -5.82 13.22
N ALA A 648 -12.82 -5.50 12.97
CA ALA A 648 -13.85 -5.55 13.99
C ALA A 648 -14.19 -6.98 14.41
N LEU A 649 -14.20 -7.94 13.48
CA LEU A 649 -14.43 -9.36 13.79
C LEU A 649 -13.32 -9.93 14.68
N ILE A 650 -12.05 -9.65 14.35
CA ILE A 650 -10.89 -10.08 15.14
C ILE A 650 -10.88 -9.39 16.50
N THR A 651 -11.06 -8.06 16.54
CA THR A 651 -11.14 -7.31 17.81
C THR A 651 -12.26 -7.85 18.70
N ALA A 652 -13.44 -8.12 18.14
CA ALA A 652 -14.57 -8.68 18.88
C ALA A 652 -14.30 -10.10 19.39
N TRP A 653 -13.55 -10.91 18.63
CA TRP A 653 -13.12 -12.23 19.06
C TRP A 653 -12.17 -12.15 20.25
N GLU A 654 -11.13 -11.31 20.16
CA GLU A 654 -10.14 -11.09 21.21
C GLU A 654 -10.77 -10.54 22.51
N MET A 655 -11.81 -9.73 22.37
CA MET A 655 -12.58 -9.15 23.48
C MET A 655 -13.70 -10.05 24.01
N LEU A 656 -13.97 -11.19 23.38
CA LEU A 656 -15.18 -11.97 23.64
C LEU A 656 -15.29 -12.48 25.09
N TRP A 657 -14.16 -12.79 25.73
CA TRP A 657 -14.14 -13.19 27.14
C TRP A 657 -14.38 -12.02 28.09
N PHE A 658 -13.93 -10.83 27.70
CA PHE A 658 -13.85 -9.61 28.52
C PHE A 658 -15.12 -8.76 28.43
N ASP A 659 -15.61 -8.48 27.22
CA ASP A 659 -16.85 -7.76 26.92
C ASP A 659 -17.53 -8.35 25.67
N PRO A 660 -18.38 -9.40 25.83
CA PRO A 660 -19.07 -10.02 24.70
C PRO A 660 -20.12 -9.11 24.03
N GLY A 661 -20.46 -7.96 24.63
CA GLY A 661 -21.39 -7.00 24.04
C GLY A 661 -20.84 -6.35 22.76
N ILE A 662 -19.51 -6.28 22.62
CA ILE A 662 -18.85 -5.78 21.40
C ILE A 662 -19.14 -6.73 20.23
N ALA A 663 -18.98 -8.04 20.44
CA ALA A 663 -19.26 -9.03 19.41
C ALA A 663 -20.72 -8.98 18.91
N LYS A 664 -21.67 -8.75 19.81
CA LYS A 664 -23.08 -8.54 19.43
C LYS A 664 -23.25 -7.33 18.49
N GLY A 665 -22.64 -6.20 18.82
CA GLY A 665 -22.69 -4.99 18.00
C GLY A 665 -22.04 -5.16 16.64
N VAL A 666 -20.86 -5.80 16.60
CA VAL A 666 -20.14 -6.12 15.35
C VAL A 666 -20.95 -7.04 14.45
N LEU A 667 -21.46 -8.15 14.99
CA LEU A 667 -22.29 -9.09 14.23
C LEU A 667 -23.55 -8.43 13.69
N GLY A 668 -24.25 -7.64 14.50
CA GLY A 668 -25.45 -6.93 14.06
C GLY A 668 -25.14 -5.93 12.95
N HIS A 669 -24.11 -5.10 13.11
CA HIS A 669 -23.76 -4.08 12.14
C HIS A 669 -23.29 -4.66 10.80
N LEU A 670 -22.50 -5.74 10.83
CA LEU A 670 -22.05 -6.43 9.62
C LEU A 670 -23.19 -7.17 8.92
N ALA A 671 -24.12 -7.77 9.66
CA ALA A 671 -25.32 -8.37 9.09
C ALA A 671 -26.20 -7.31 8.39
N ALA A 672 -26.34 -6.12 8.99
CA ALA A 672 -27.11 -5.01 8.40
C ALA A 672 -26.48 -4.44 7.11
N ASN A 673 -25.17 -4.66 6.91
CA ASN A 673 -24.42 -4.18 5.73
C ASN A 673 -23.89 -5.33 4.85
N GLN A 674 -24.39 -6.56 5.03
CA GLN A 674 -24.02 -7.70 4.21
C GLN A 674 -24.45 -7.47 2.76
N ALA A 675 -23.60 -7.84 1.80
CA ALA A 675 -23.88 -7.67 0.38
C ALA A 675 -25.11 -8.49 -0.05
N THR A 676 -25.96 -7.89 -0.87
CA THR A 676 -27.17 -8.52 -1.43
C THR A 676 -27.21 -8.51 -2.96
N ILE A 677 -26.24 -7.83 -3.59
CA ILE A 677 -26.14 -7.66 -5.04
C ILE A 677 -24.74 -7.99 -5.52
N ILE A 678 -24.62 -8.28 -6.81
CA ILE A 678 -23.33 -8.40 -7.49
C ILE A 678 -22.94 -7.02 -8.00
N ASP A 679 -21.80 -6.50 -7.55
CA ASP A 679 -21.20 -5.26 -8.04
C ASP A 679 -19.67 -5.42 -8.13
N PRO A 680 -19.11 -5.56 -9.35
CA PRO A 680 -17.67 -5.71 -9.56
C PRO A 680 -16.80 -4.55 -9.07
N HIS A 681 -17.32 -3.31 -9.05
CA HIS A 681 -16.54 -2.16 -8.56
C HIS A 681 -16.37 -2.21 -7.04
N ALA A 682 -17.38 -2.69 -6.34
CA ALA A 682 -17.37 -2.87 -4.89
C ALA A 682 -16.81 -4.23 -4.45
N ASP A 683 -16.44 -5.13 -5.37
CA ASP A 683 -16.18 -6.57 -5.10
C ASP A 683 -17.33 -7.23 -4.30
N SER A 684 -18.57 -6.76 -4.52
CA SER A 684 -19.79 -7.19 -3.82
C SER A 684 -20.37 -8.44 -4.46
N GLU A 685 -20.74 -9.42 -3.64
CA GLU A 685 -21.43 -10.65 -4.01
C GLU A 685 -22.45 -11.00 -2.92
N PRO A 686 -23.65 -11.50 -3.24
CA PRO A 686 -24.65 -11.87 -2.25
C PRO A 686 -24.10 -12.75 -1.14
N GLY A 687 -24.30 -12.34 0.12
CA GLY A 687 -23.82 -13.05 1.31
C GLY A 687 -22.43 -12.64 1.80
N LYS A 688 -21.65 -11.87 1.02
CA LYS A 688 -20.32 -11.41 1.39
C LYS A 688 -20.37 -10.33 2.49
N ILE A 689 -19.41 -10.38 3.40
CA ILE A 689 -19.25 -9.38 4.48
C ILE A 689 -18.25 -8.30 4.03
N LEU A 690 -18.56 -7.03 4.34
CA LEU A 690 -17.76 -5.88 3.91
C LEU A 690 -16.30 -5.94 4.37
N HIS A 691 -15.42 -5.36 3.55
CA HIS A 691 -14.06 -5.00 3.88
C HIS A 691 -14.03 -3.70 4.68
N GLU A 692 -14.52 -2.59 4.10
CA GLU A 692 -14.60 -1.29 4.75
C GLU A 692 -15.76 -0.41 4.24
N ILE A 693 -16.13 0.60 5.03
CA ILE A 693 -17.08 1.67 4.66
C ILE A 693 -16.38 3.02 4.84
N ARG A 694 -16.51 3.92 3.87
CA ARG A 694 -16.02 5.31 3.92
C ARG A 694 -17.15 6.27 3.63
N LEU A 695 -17.17 7.36 4.37
CA LEU A 695 -18.23 8.39 4.31
C LEU A 695 -17.71 9.73 3.77
N GLY A 696 -16.42 9.77 3.39
CA GLY A 696 -15.76 10.92 2.79
C GLY A 696 -16.32 11.31 1.42
N GLU A 697 -15.97 12.51 0.98
CA GLU A 697 -16.40 13.06 -0.30
C GLU A 697 -15.98 12.16 -1.47
N MET A 698 -14.73 11.68 -1.45
CA MET A 698 -14.19 10.85 -2.53
C MET A 698 -14.94 9.52 -2.66
N ALA A 699 -15.31 8.92 -1.52
CA ALA A 699 -16.06 7.66 -1.51
C ALA A 699 -17.51 7.86 -1.98
N GLU A 700 -18.16 8.94 -1.54
CA GLU A 700 -19.54 9.24 -1.95
C GLU A 700 -19.66 9.57 -3.46
N LEU A 701 -18.60 10.12 -4.06
CA LEU A 701 -18.52 10.39 -5.50
C LEU A 701 -18.09 9.17 -6.34
N GLY A 702 -17.67 8.08 -5.69
CA GLY A 702 -17.11 6.91 -6.39
C GLY A 702 -15.71 7.14 -6.97
N GLU A 703 -15.00 8.18 -6.51
CA GLU A 703 -13.57 8.39 -6.84
C GLU A 703 -12.68 7.33 -6.19
N VAL A 704 -13.16 6.71 -5.12
CA VAL A 704 -12.58 5.52 -4.49
C VAL A 704 -13.68 4.47 -4.27
N PRO A 705 -13.37 3.15 -4.31
CA PRO A 705 -14.38 2.09 -4.22
C PRO A 705 -14.95 1.92 -2.79
N PHE A 706 -14.37 2.59 -1.80
CA PHE A 706 -14.55 2.32 -0.38
C PHE A 706 -15.85 2.81 0.24
N ARG A 707 -16.80 3.33 -0.54
CA ARG A 707 -18.12 3.72 -0.01
C ARG A 707 -18.77 2.56 0.74
N ARG A 708 -18.82 1.40 0.11
CA ARG A 708 -19.14 0.08 0.70
C ARG A 708 -18.37 -0.96 -0.10
N TYR A 709 -17.16 -1.27 0.35
CA TYR A 709 -16.27 -2.17 -0.37
C TYR A 709 -16.22 -3.53 0.30
N TYR A 710 -16.20 -4.59 -0.51
CA TYR A 710 -16.31 -5.99 -0.11
C TYR A 710 -15.10 -6.82 -0.59
N GLY A 711 -13.97 -6.18 -0.91
CA GLY A 711 -12.71 -6.85 -1.29
C GLY A 711 -11.98 -7.55 -0.15
N SER A 712 -12.71 -8.26 0.70
CA SER A 712 -12.21 -9.08 1.80
C SER A 712 -12.68 -10.52 1.63
N ILE A 713 -11.75 -11.47 1.58
CA ILE A 713 -12.09 -12.90 1.45
C ILE A 713 -12.30 -13.58 2.80
N ASP A 714 -11.69 -13.05 3.88
CA ASP A 714 -11.69 -13.66 5.21
C ASP A 714 -12.83 -13.16 6.12
N SER A 715 -13.37 -11.97 5.89
CA SER A 715 -14.45 -11.40 6.72
C SER A 715 -15.70 -12.26 6.75
N THR A 716 -16.08 -12.88 5.62
CA THR A 716 -17.29 -13.71 5.53
C THR A 716 -17.21 -14.98 6.39
N PRO A 717 -16.18 -15.83 6.29
CA PRO A 717 -16.06 -16.96 7.21
C PRO A 717 -15.81 -16.54 8.67
N LEU A 718 -15.06 -15.46 8.92
CA LEU A 718 -14.84 -14.94 10.28
C LEU A 718 -16.15 -14.48 10.95
N PHE A 719 -17.09 -13.91 10.18
CA PHE A 719 -18.42 -13.52 10.68
C PHE A 719 -19.18 -14.72 11.25
N VAL A 720 -19.19 -15.84 10.52
CA VAL A 720 -19.85 -17.09 10.95
C VAL A 720 -19.13 -17.68 12.17
N MET A 721 -17.79 -17.68 12.17
CA MET A 721 -16.99 -18.12 13.31
C MET A 721 -17.32 -17.33 14.58
N LEU A 722 -17.33 -16.00 14.50
CA LEU A 722 -17.61 -15.13 15.64
C LEU A 722 -19.05 -15.33 16.14
N ALA A 723 -20.04 -15.52 15.26
CA ALA A 723 -21.42 -15.80 15.66
C ALA A 723 -21.52 -17.08 16.49
N ALA A 724 -20.79 -18.14 16.11
CA ALA A 724 -20.76 -19.39 16.86
C ALA A 724 -20.05 -19.22 18.21
N ALA A 725 -18.89 -18.55 18.24
CA ALA A 725 -18.16 -18.27 19.47
C ALA A 725 -18.98 -17.39 20.43
N TYR A 726 -19.71 -16.41 19.91
CA TYR A 726 -20.64 -15.57 20.67
C TYR A 726 -21.74 -16.41 21.33
N LEU A 727 -22.36 -17.34 20.58
CA LEU A 727 -23.37 -18.25 21.14
C LEU A 727 -22.80 -19.13 22.24
N GLU A 728 -21.59 -19.66 22.05
CA GLU A 728 -20.90 -20.49 23.04
C GLU A 728 -20.54 -19.71 24.30
N ARG A 729 -20.15 -18.45 24.15
CA ARG A 729 -19.79 -17.55 25.25
C ARG A 729 -20.98 -17.07 26.07
N THR A 730 -22.09 -16.73 25.40
CA THR A 730 -23.21 -15.99 26.01
C THR A 730 -24.48 -16.81 26.20
N ASN A 731 -24.63 -17.91 25.45
CA ASN A 731 -25.87 -18.65 25.33
C ASN A 731 -27.07 -17.82 24.77
N ASP A 732 -26.80 -16.68 24.13
CA ASP A 732 -27.83 -15.81 23.56
C ASP A 732 -28.34 -16.35 22.21
N LEU A 733 -29.21 -17.36 22.30
CA LEU A 733 -29.86 -17.98 21.15
C LEU A 733 -30.79 -17.01 20.41
N SER A 734 -31.29 -15.96 21.08
CA SER A 734 -32.22 -15.00 20.49
C SER A 734 -31.55 -14.17 19.40
N THR A 735 -30.38 -13.60 19.70
CA THR A 735 -29.58 -12.83 18.75
C THR A 735 -29.14 -13.72 17.58
N VAL A 736 -28.66 -14.94 17.86
CA VAL A 736 -28.20 -15.83 16.80
C VAL A 736 -29.33 -16.31 15.90
N ARG A 737 -30.54 -16.51 16.43
CA ARG A 737 -31.71 -16.80 15.60
C ARG A 737 -32.03 -15.64 14.64
N GLN A 738 -31.88 -14.39 15.09
CA GLN A 738 -32.06 -13.21 14.23
C GLN A 738 -30.99 -13.11 13.15
N LEU A 739 -29.75 -13.48 13.46
CA LEU A 739 -28.63 -13.48 12.52
C LEU A 739 -28.60 -14.69 11.58
N TRP A 740 -29.41 -15.74 11.84
CA TRP A 740 -29.37 -16.99 11.09
C TRP A 740 -29.54 -16.82 9.57
N PRO A 741 -30.45 -15.97 9.05
CA PRO A 741 -30.55 -15.71 7.61
C PRO A 741 -29.25 -15.14 7.01
N ASN A 742 -28.57 -14.23 7.72
CA ASN A 742 -27.30 -13.67 7.29
C ASN A 742 -26.16 -14.69 7.35
N ILE A 743 -26.17 -15.57 8.36
CA ILE A 743 -25.23 -16.68 8.48
C ILE A 743 -25.42 -17.65 7.31
N GLU A 744 -26.66 -18.03 6.99
CA GLU A 744 -26.95 -18.87 5.82
C GLU A 744 -26.51 -18.21 4.51
N ALA A 745 -26.75 -16.90 4.33
CA ALA A 745 -26.25 -16.18 3.16
C ALA A 745 -24.70 -16.18 3.07
N ALA A 746 -24.00 -16.04 4.19
CA ALA A 746 -22.54 -16.13 4.22
C ALA A 746 -22.03 -17.55 3.88
N LEU A 747 -22.74 -18.59 4.33
CA LEU A 747 -22.44 -19.99 3.99
C LEU A 747 -22.70 -20.27 2.51
N THR A 748 -23.79 -19.75 1.95
CA THR A 748 -24.07 -19.79 0.52
C THR A 748 -22.97 -19.08 -0.27
N TRP A 749 -22.50 -17.91 0.19
CA TRP A 749 -21.41 -17.21 -0.48
C TRP A 749 -20.11 -18.04 -0.55
N ILE A 750 -19.74 -18.69 0.56
CA ILE A 750 -18.56 -19.58 0.61
C ILE A 750 -18.64 -20.66 -0.48
N GLU A 751 -19.84 -21.19 -0.73
CA GLU A 751 -20.08 -22.31 -1.64
C GLU A 751 -20.26 -21.88 -3.10
N GLU A 752 -20.92 -20.75 -3.35
CA GLU A 752 -21.30 -20.32 -4.71
C GLU A 752 -20.29 -19.35 -5.35
N TYR A 753 -19.71 -18.45 -4.55
CA TYR A 753 -18.83 -17.38 -5.04
C TYR A 753 -17.39 -17.55 -4.57
N GLY A 754 -17.20 -18.11 -3.36
CA GLY A 754 -15.89 -18.35 -2.78
C GLY A 754 -15.10 -19.44 -3.49
N ASP A 755 -15.74 -20.59 -3.78
CA ASP A 755 -15.14 -21.73 -4.48
C ASP A 755 -15.34 -21.61 -6.00
N ARG A 756 -14.54 -20.74 -6.63
CA ARG A 756 -14.76 -20.28 -8.02
C ARG A 756 -14.59 -21.36 -9.06
N ASP A 757 -13.77 -22.38 -8.79
CA ASP A 757 -13.51 -23.50 -9.70
C ASP A 757 -14.03 -24.85 -9.21
N GLY A 758 -14.67 -24.88 -8.04
CA GLY A 758 -15.35 -26.06 -7.50
C GLY A 758 -14.40 -27.11 -6.93
N ASP A 759 -13.15 -26.75 -6.63
CA ASP A 759 -12.16 -27.67 -6.06
C ASP A 759 -12.28 -27.82 -4.53
N GLY A 760 -13.14 -27.02 -3.91
CA GLY A 760 -13.42 -27.03 -2.48
C GLY A 760 -12.65 -25.99 -1.67
N PHE A 761 -11.80 -25.18 -2.29
CA PHE A 761 -11.08 -24.08 -1.64
C PHE A 761 -11.68 -22.72 -2.00
N VAL A 762 -11.72 -21.82 -1.01
CA VAL A 762 -12.18 -20.44 -1.22
C VAL A 762 -11.05 -19.59 -1.76
N GLU A 763 -11.30 -18.90 -2.87
CA GLU A 763 -10.32 -18.15 -3.64
C GLU A 763 -10.73 -16.70 -3.86
N TYR A 764 -9.75 -15.80 -3.79
CA TYR A 764 -9.96 -14.41 -4.19
C TYR A 764 -9.30 -14.10 -5.53
N GLY A 765 -9.90 -13.15 -6.24
CA GLY A 765 -9.31 -12.47 -7.38
C GLY A 765 -10.16 -11.25 -7.68
N ARG A 766 -9.54 -10.05 -7.66
CA ARG A 766 -10.22 -8.76 -7.85
C ARG A 766 -11.10 -8.76 -9.09
N GLN A 767 -12.31 -8.22 -8.99
CA GLN A 767 -13.23 -8.10 -10.12
C GLN A 767 -12.99 -6.83 -10.95
N SER A 768 -12.23 -5.86 -10.42
CA SER A 768 -11.85 -4.62 -11.10
C SER A 768 -10.34 -4.35 -10.98
N ALA A 769 -9.80 -3.52 -11.87
CA ALA A 769 -8.38 -3.14 -11.83
C ALA A 769 -8.02 -2.26 -10.60
N GLU A 770 -9.02 -1.59 -10.01
CA GLU A 770 -8.90 -0.68 -8.86
C GLU A 770 -9.04 -1.41 -7.50
N GLY A 771 -9.57 -2.64 -7.51
CA GLY A 771 -9.72 -3.47 -6.31
C GLY A 771 -8.40 -4.02 -5.78
N LEU A 772 -8.42 -4.45 -4.51
CA LEU A 772 -7.28 -5.05 -3.82
C LEU A 772 -6.83 -6.34 -4.52
N ILE A 773 -5.53 -6.42 -4.84
CA ILE A 773 -4.91 -7.61 -5.46
C ILE A 773 -4.99 -8.79 -4.50
N ASN A 774 -4.55 -8.59 -3.26
CA ASN A 774 -4.65 -9.57 -2.19
C ASN A 774 -5.80 -9.18 -1.27
N GLN A 775 -6.74 -10.10 -1.05
CA GLN A 775 -7.97 -9.82 -0.28
C GLN A 775 -7.99 -10.49 1.11
N GLY A 776 -6.92 -11.19 1.49
CA GLY A 776 -6.71 -11.67 2.86
C GLY A 776 -6.20 -10.56 3.78
N TRP A 777 -5.92 -10.88 5.04
CA TRP A 777 -5.42 -9.89 6.00
C TRP A 777 -4.07 -9.28 5.64
N LYS A 778 -3.23 -10.04 4.93
CA LYS A 778 -2.01 -9.53 4.28
C LYS A 778 -2.35 -9.01 2.89
N ASP A 779 -2.98 -7.84 2.83
CA ASP A 779 -3.54 -7.25 1.61
C ASP A 779 -2.54 -6.44 0.75
N SER A 780 -1.28 -6.29 1.19
CA SER A 780 -0.25 -5.65 0.35
C SER A 780 -0.01 -6.47 -0.91
N HIS A 781 0.14 -5.80 -2.05
CA HIS A 781 0.26 -6.42 -3.38
C HIS A 781 1.38 -7.46 -3.52
N ASP A 782 2.44 -7.37 -2.71
CA ASP A 782 3.61 -8.23 -2.77
C ASP A 782 3.65 -9.34 -1.69
N SER A 783 2.55 -9.56 -0.97
CA SER A 783 2.51 -10.45 0.21
C SER A 783 2.43 -11.94 -0.10
N VAL A 784 2.02 -12.32 -1.32
CA VAL A 784 1.85 -13.72 -1.72
C VAL A 784 2.77 -14.06 -2.88
N PHE A 785 3.69 -14.99 -2.65
CA PHE A 785 4.79 -15.30 -3.56
C PHE A 785 5.25 -16.77 -3.43
N HIS A 786 5.96 -17.25 -4.45
CA HIS A 786 6.60 -18.57 -4.45
C HIS A 786 8.01 -18.52 -3.87
N ALA A 787 8.59 -19.68 -3.53
CA ALA A 787 9.91 -19.80 -2.90
C ALA A 787 11.05 -19.07 -3.63
N ASN A 788 10.94 -18.84 -4.94
CA ASN A 788 11.91 -18.08 -5.74
C ASN A 788 11.71 -16.55 -5.70
N GLY A 789 10.73 -16.04 -4.95
CA GLY A 789 10.39 -14.62 -4.86
C GLY A 789 9.45 -14.10 -5.96
N GLN A 790 9.02 -14.95 -6.90
CA GLN A 790 8.01 -14.56 -7.89
C GLN A 790 6.64 -14.42 -7.23
N LEU A 791 5.90 -13.35 -7.53
CA LEU A 791 4.54 -13.14 -7.01
C LEU A 791 3.58 -14.22 -7.53
N ALA A 792 2.66 -14.66 -6.68
CA ALA A 792 1.62 -15.60 -7.06
C ALA A 792 0.61 -14.93 -7.99
N THR A 793 0.14 -15.68 -9.00
CA THR A 793 -0.93 -15.23 -9.90
C THR A 793 -2.26 -15.77 -9.42
N GLY A 794 -3.28 -14.92 -9.32
CA GLY A 794 -4.61 -15.36 -8.86
C GLY A 794 -5.44 -16.11 -9.91
N PRO A 795 -6.62 -16.63 -9.52
CA PRO A 795 -7.19 -16.61 -8.16
C PRO A 795 -6.35 -17.34 -7.12
N ILE A 796 -6.38 -16.90 -5.85
CA ILE A 796 -5.50 -17.42 -4.79
C ILE A 796 -6.33 -18.04 -3.66
N ALA A 797 -6.05 -19.30 -3.33
CA ALA A 797 -6.52 -19.95 -2.11
C ALA A 797 -5.48 -19.79 -0.99
N ILE A 798 -5.69 -18.86 -0.07
CA ILE A 798 -4.74 -18.58 1.03
C ILE A 798 -5.06 -19.39 2.29
N VAL A 799 -4.02 -19.82 3.02
CA VAL A 799 -4.08 -20.84 4.08
C VAL A 799 -5.04 -20.51 5.23
N GLU A 800 -5.02 -19.28 5.74
CA GLU A 800 -5.86 -18.88 6.88
C GLU A 800 -7.34 -18.84 6.51
N VAL A 801 -7.68 -18.53 5.26
CA VAL A 801 -9.06 -18.46 4.80
C VAL A 801 -9.68 -19.84 4.78
N GLN A 802 -8.94 -20.85 4.33
CA GLN A 802 -9.42 -22.24 4.37
C GLN A 802 -9.65 -22.70 5.82
N ALA A 803 -8.75 -22.31 6.72
CA ALA A 803 -8.92 -22.54 8.15
C ALA A 803 -10.17 -21.86 8.70
N TYR A 804 -10.45 -20.62 8.28
CA TYR A 804 -11.65 -19.90 8.69
C TYR A 804 -12.93 -20.51 8.13
N VAL A 805 -12.92 -20.99 6.89
CA VAL A 805 -14.06 -21.70 6.28
C VAL A 805 -14.37 -22.98 7.06
N TYR A 806 -13.36 -23.75 7.45
CA TYR A 806 -13.52 -24.88 8.35
C TYR A 806 -14.14 -24.47 9.70
N GLY A 807 -13.64 -23.37 10.28
CA GLY A 807 -14.18 -22.78 11.50
C GLY A 807 -15.64 -22.34 11.35
N ALA A 808 -16.00 -21.75 10.21
CA ALA A 808 -17.33 -21.28 9.86
C ALA A 808 -18.32 -22.45 9.75
N TRP A 809 -18.01 -23.49 8.96
CA TRP A 809 -18.88 -24.67 8.86
C TRP A 809 -19.03 -25.40 10.19
N THR A 810 -17.93 -25.57 10.94
CA THR A 810 -17.98 -26.19 12.26
C THR A 810 -18.82 -25.37 13.24
N GLY A 811 -18.68 -24.04 13.23
CA GLY A 811 -19.44 -23.11 14.05
C GLY A 811 -20.93 -23.10 13.69
N ALA A 812 -21.24 -22.96 12.40
CA ALA A 812 -22.60 -23.00 11.87
C ALA A 812 -23.29 -24.33 12.18
N ALA A 813 -22.59 -25.46 12.09
CA ALA A 813 -23.14 -26.76 12.49
C ALA A 813 -23.58 -26.78 13.96
N ARG A 814 -22.81 -26.14 14.85
CA ARG A 814 -23.19 -26.01 16.27
C ARG A 814 -24.39 -25.09 16.41
N ILE A 815 -24.44 -23.98 15.68
CA ILE A 815 -25.61 -23.08 15.69
C ILE A 815 -26.87 -23.81 15.20
N ALA A 816 -26.83 -24.48 14.05
CA ALA A 816 -27.93 -25.25 13.49
C ALA A 816 -28.47 -26.28 14.49
N SER A 817 -27.57 -27.05 15.11
CA SER A 817 -27.94 -28.01 16.17
C SER A 817 -28.62 -27.31 17.36
N ARG A 818 -28.17 -26.12 17.75
CA ARG A 818 -28.76 -25.32 18.83
C ARG A 818 -30.11 -24.70 18.45
N LEU A 819 -30.37 -24.49 17.15
CA LEU A 819 -31.65 -24.05 16.61
C LEU A 819 -32.63 -25.21 16.36
N GLY A 820 -32.17 -26.46 16.47
CA GLY A 820 -32.98 -27.67 16.28
C GLY A 820 -32.90 -28.28 14.88
N ASP A 821 -32.05 -27.75 14.00
CA ASP A 821 -31.84 -28.25 12.64
C ASP A 821 -30.67 -29.24 12.61
N SER A 822 -30.98 -30.51 12.89
CA SER A 822 -29.97 -31.57 12.99
C SER A 822 -29.44 -31.99 11.62
N ASP A 823 -30.25 -31.90 10.57
CA ASP A 823 -29.86 -32.28 9.21
C ASP A 823 -28.86 -31.29 8.63
N ARG A 824 -29.14 -29.98 8.74
CA ARG A 824 -28.20 -28.93 8.35
C ARG A 824 -26.91 -29.01 9.15
N ALA A 825 -27.01 -29.28 10.46
CA ALA A 825 -25.83 -29.48 11.30
C ALA A 825 -24.94 -30.64 10.83
N GLN A 826 -25.54 -31.76 10.41
CA GLN A 826 -24.79 -32.91 9.91
C GLN A 826 -24.15 -32.64 8.54
N GLN A 827 -24.87 -31.96 7.63
CA GLN A 827 -24.33 -31.55 6.32
C GLN A 827 -23.10 -30.65 6.48
N LEU A 828 -23.18 -29.63 7.35
CA LEU A 828 -22.08 -28.69 7.59
C LEU A 828 -20.87 -29.39 8.23
N LYS A 829 -21.08 -30.34 9.15
CA LYS A 829 -19.98 -31.17 9.70
C LYS A 829 -19.28 -31.99 8.63
N TYR A 830 -20.05 -32.59 7.71
CA TYR A 830 -19.47 -33.35 6.61
C TYR A 830 -18.61 -32.47 5.70
N LYS A 831 -19.09 -31.26 5.34
CA LYS A 831 -18.31 -30.28 4.56
C LYS A 831 -17.02 -29.88 5.27
N ALA A 832 -17.09 -29.56 6.57
CA ALA A 832 -15.92 -29.22 7.38
C ALA A 832 -14.90 -30.36 7.42
N GLN A 833 -15.35 -31.60 7.62
CA GLN A 833 -14.44 -32.75 7.65
C GLN A 833 -13.75 -32.98 6.31
N ARG A 834 -14.50 -32.91 5.20
CA ARG A 834 -13.93 -33.03 3.85
C ARG A 834 -12.88 -31.96 3.57
N LEU A 835 -13.17 -30.69 3.89
CA LEU A 835 -12.19 -29.61 3.70
C LEU A 835 -10.95 -29.80 4.56
N ARG A 836 -11.09 -30.28 5.79
CA ARG A 836 -9.94 -30.57 6.65
C ARG A 836 -9.00 -31.62 6.03
N GLU A 837 -9.56 -32.69 5.48
CA GLU A 837 -8.81 -33.74 4.80
C GLU A 837 -8.08 -33.20 3.57
N GLU A 838 -8.78 -32.49 2.69
CA GLU A 838 -8.18 -31.89 1.49
C GLU A 838 -7.16 -30.79 1.82
N PHE A 839 -7.44 -29.98 2.84
CA PHE A 839 -6.52 -28.96 3.31
C PHE A 839 -5.20 -29.56 3.80
N ASP A 840 -5.22 -30.59 4.65
CA ASP A 840 -3.98 -31.22 5.11
C ASP A 840 -3.20 -31.82 3.95
N ASN A 841 -3.90 -32.51 3.03
CA ASN A 841 -3.30 -33.11 1.83
C ASN A 841 -2.62 -32.10 0.90
N ARG A 842 -3.18 -30.89 0.76
CA ARG A 842 -2.76 -29.89 -0.24
C ARG A 842 -1.90 -28.77 0.32
N PHE A 843 -2.10 -28.41 1.59
CA PHE A 843 -1.40 -27.30 2.22
C PHE A 843 -0.28 -27.75 3.16
N PHE A 844 -0.34 -28.93 3.78
CA PHE A 844 0.74 -29.36 4.68
C PHE A 844 1.95 -29.83 3.87
N ASP A 845 3.11 -29.25 4.16
CA ASP A 845 4.36 -29.60 3.49
C ASP A 845 5.34 -30.18 4.51
N GLU A 846 5.54 -31.50 4.44
CA GLU A 846 6.38 -32.27 5.37
C GLU A 846 7.83 -31.77 5.39
N GLU A 847 8.38 -31.35 4.25
CA GLU A 847 9.74 -30.83 4.14
C GLU A 847 9.82 -29.41 4.74
N LEU A 848 8.78 -28.60 4.54
CA LEU A 848 8.70 -27.27 5.13
C LEU A 848 8.48 -27.34 6.65
N GLY A 849 7.86 -28.41 7.14
CA GLY A 849 7.46 -28.61 8.54
C GLY A 849 6.23 -27.81 8.95
N THR A 850 5.49 -27.26 7.98
CA THR A 850 4.35 -26.36 8.23
C THR A 850 3.43 -26.31 7.01
N TYR A 851 2.33 -25.56 7.13
CA TYR A 851 1.44 -25.28 6.01
C TYR A 851 2.05 -24.24 5.06
N VAL A 852 1.93 -24.48 3.75
CA VAL A 852 2.28 -23.50 2.70
C VAL A 852 1.37 -22.28 2.80
N LEU A 853 1.84 -21.12 2.32
CA LEU A 853 1.10 -19.86 2.43
C LEU A 853 -0.23 -19.88 1.64
N ALA A 854 -0.20 -20.42 0.43
CA ALA A 854 -1.33 -20.40 -0.48
C ALA A 854 -1.18 -21.45 -1.60
N LEU A 855 -2.26 -21.67 -2.35
CA LEU A 855 -2.24 -22.20 -3.71
C LEU A 855 -2.50 -21.03 -4.68
N ASP A 856 -1.70 -20.92 -5.74
CA ASP A 856 -1.93 -19.92 -6.81
C ASP A 856 -3.03 -20.37 -7.79
N GLY A 857 -3.30 -19.58 -8.83
CA GLY A 857 -4.34 -19.85 -9.83
C GLY A 857 -4.05 -21.08 -10.73
N HIS A 858 -2.86 -21.66 -10.64
CA HIS A 858 -2.51 -22.96 -11.24
C HIS A 858 -2.48 -24.07 -10.20
N LYS A 859 -3.00 -23.80 -8.99
CA LYS A 859 -2.99 -24.66 -7.81
C LYS A 859 -1.59 -25.10 -7.40
N LYS A 860 -0.57 -24.30 -7.74
CA LYS A 860 0.81 -24.52 -7.34
C LYS A 860 1.01 -24.00 -5.92
N PRO A 861 1.61 -24.80 -5.02
CA PRO A 861 1.87 -24.35 -3.65
C PRO A 861 2.87 -23.20 -3.58
N CYS A 862 2.49 -22.14 -2.86
CA CYS A 862 3.38 -21.08 -2.40
C CYS A 862 4.11 -21.57 -1.14
N ARG A 863 5.17 -22.37 -1.33
CA ARG A 863 5.98 -23.02 -0.27
C ARG A 863 6.80 -22.02 0.56
N ILE A 864 6.12 -21.16 1.33
CA ILE A 864 6.70 -20.08 2.13
C ILE A 864 6.34 -20.28 3.61
N ARG A 865 7.34 -20.13 4.50
CA ARG A 865 7.09 -20.09 5.95
C ARG A 865 6.57 -18.71 6.37
N THR A 866 5.33 -18.66 6.83
CA THR A 866 4.66 -17.43 7.27
C THR A 866 3.90 -17.63 8.59
N SER A 867 3.54 -16.52 9.23
CA SER A 867 2.67 -16.55 10.42
C SER A 867 1.27 -17.12 10.15
N ASN A 868 0.78 -17.08 8.91
CA ASN A 868 -0.57 -17.55 8.54
C ASN A 868 -0.82 -19.01 8.94
N ALA A 869 0.21 -19.86 8.98
CA ALA A 869 0.09 -21.24 9.44
C ALA A 869 -0.44 -21.36 10.89
N GLY A 870 -0.18 -20.37 11.75
CA GLY A 870 -0.73 -20.33 13.11
C GLY A 870 -2.25 -20.13 13.13
N HIS A 871 -2.83 -19.56 12.08
CA HIS A 871 -4.27 -19.41 11.95
C HIS A 871 -4.97 -20.75 11.68
N ALA A 872 -4.26 -21.72 11.07
CA ALA A 872 -4.75 -23.09 10.94
C ALA A 872 -4.92 -23.77 12.31
N LEU A 873 -4.02 -23.50 13.26
CA LEU A 873 -4.17 -23.91 14.66
C LEU A 873 -5.30 -23.14 15.34
N PHE A 874 -5.40 -21.83 15.15
CA PHE A 874 -6.44 -20.99 15.74
C PHE A 874 -7.85 -21.51 15.40
N ALA A 875 -8.16 -21.72 14.12
CA ALA A 875 -9.46 -22.20 13.69
C ALA A 875 -9.68 -23.69 14.00
N GLY A 876 -8.60 -24.44 14.25
CA GLY A 876 -8.64 -25.86 14.62
C GLY A 876 -8.75 -26.82 13.45
N ILE A 877 -8.40 -26.39 12.23
CA ILE A 877 -8.39 -27.25 11.04
C ILE A 877 -7.21 -28.22 11.08
N ALA A 878 -6.06 -27.79 11.63
CA ALA A 878 -4.85 -28.61 11.66
C ALA A 878 -5.04 -29.92 12.45
N TYR A 879 -4.43 -31.01 11.97
CA TYR A 879 -4.41 -32.26 12.72
C TYR A 879 -3.54 -32.16 13.99
N PRO A 880 -3.95 -32.77 15.13
CA PRO A 880 -3.16 -32.75 16.36
C PRO A 880 -1.70 -33.17 16.17
N GLU A 881 -1.46 -34.16 15.32
CA GLU A 881 -0.14 -34.66 14.94
C GLU A 881 0.74 -33.63 14.19
N ARG A 882 0.13 -32.64 13.53
CA ARG A 882 0.87 -31.55 12.85
C ARG A 882 1.24 -30.41 13.78
N ALA A 883 0.50 -30.25 14.89
CA ALA A 883 0.60 -29.07 15.75
C ALA A 883 2.00 -28.86 16.32
N ALA A 884 2.68 -29.93 16.75
CA ALA A 884 4.04 -29.85 17.30
C ALA A 884 5.03 -29.21 16.31
N THR A 885 5.01 -29.66 15.05
CA THR A 885 5.94 -29.19 14.01
C THR A 885 5.61 -27.76 13.57
N VAL A 886 4.32 -27.40 13.46
CA VAL A 886 3.89 -26.03 13.15
C VAL A 886 4.31 -25.06 14.26
N VAL A 887 4.06 -25.40 15.53
CA VAL A 887 4.49 -24.60 16.68
C VAL A 887 6.01 -24.43 16.68
N SER A 888 6.76 -25.52 16.47
CA SER A 888 8.21 -25.47 16.41
C SER A 888 8.70 -24.53 15.31
N THR A 889 8.14 -24.63 14.10
CA THR A 889 8.50 -23.79 12.94
C THR A 889 8.21 -22.30 13.18
N LEU A 890 7.08 -21.98 13.83
CA LEU A 890 6.73 -20.59 14.16
C LEU A 890 7.61 -20.01 15.28
N MET A 891 8.13 -20.86 16.16
CA MET A 891 9.00 -20.47 17.29
C MET A 891 10.50 -20.54 16.97
N GLU A 892 10.89 -21.02 15.79
CA GLU A 892 12.27 -20.95 15.30
C GLU A 892 12.75 -19.49 15.16
N ARG A 893 14.06 -19.26 15.26
CA ARG A 893 14.66 -17.91 15.17
C ARG A 893 14.37 -17.18 13.85
N SER A 894 14.12 -17.92 12.77
CA SER A 894 13.77 -17.36 11.46
C SER A 894 12.38 -16.70 11.52
N SER A 895 11.43 -17.30 12.22
CA SER A 895 10.05 -16.84 12.37
C SER A 895 9.86 -15.97 13.62
N PHE A 896 10.29 -16.44 14.79
CA PHE A 896 10.18 -15.73 16.07
C PHE A 896 11.40 -14.86 16.34
N SER A 897 11.14 -13.57 16.43
CA SER A 897 12.13 -12.51 16.54
C SER A 897 12.74 -12.29 17.91
N GLY A 898 12.12 -12.86 18.95
CA GLY A 898 12.29 -12.45 20.34
C GLY A 898 11.34 -11.32 20.80
N TRP A 899 10.69 -10.63 19.86
CA TRP A 899 9.57 -9.70 20.11
C TRP A 899 8.19 -10.32 19.77
N GLY A 900 8.15 -11.26 18.83
CA GLY A 900 6.94 -11.85 18.25
C GLY A 900 7.28 -12.63 16.97
N VAL A 901 6.33 -13.44 16.51
CA VAL A 901 6.38 -14.15 15.22
C VAL A 901 6.21 -13.14 14.09
N ARG A 902 7.08 -13.26 13.08
CA ARG A 902 7.08 -12.44 11.86
C ARG A 902 6.02 -12.88 10.90
N THR A 903 5.53 -11.91 10.12
CA THR A 903 4.64 -12.18 8.98
C THR A 903 5.27 -13.12 7.96
N VAL A 904 6.57 -12.98 7.69
CA VAL A 904 7.36 -13.86 6.82
C VAL A 904 8.67 -14.20 7.55
N ALA A 905 9.05 -15.48 7.54
CA ALA A 905 10.29 -15.92 8.19
C ALA A 905 11.52 -15.31 7.49
N ALA A 906 12.57 -15.01 8.27
CA ALA A 906 13.79 -14.36 7.78
C ALA A 906 14.58 -15.16 6.72
N SER A 907 14.24 -16.43 6.53
CA SER A 907 14.82 -17.33 5.53
C SER A 907 14.14 -17.27 4.16
N GLN A 908 13.07 -16.49 4.00
CA GLN A 908 12.26 -16.48 2.77
C GLN A 908 12.69 -15.38 1.80
N ALA A 909 12.50 -15.61 0.50
CA ALA A 909 13.04 -14.76 -0.57
C ALA A 909 12.64 -13.28 -0.52
N ARG A 910 11.40 -12.98 -0.06
CA ARG A 910 10.90 -11.60 0.06
C ARG A 910 10.93 -11.06 1.49
N TYR A 911 11.64 -11.72 2.40
CA TYR A 911 11.75 -11.21 3.76
C TYR A 911 12.35 -9.80 3.77
N ASN A 912 11.57 -8.86 4.28
CA ASN A 912 11.99 -7.50 4.57
C ASN A 912 11.45 -7.12 5.96
N PRO A 913 12.29 -6.96 6.99
CA PRO A 913 11.84 -6.62 8.33
C PRO A 913 11.14 -5.26 8.41
N MET A 914 11.32 -4.39 7.42
CA MET A 914 10.68 -3.07 7.35
C MET A 914 9.41 -3.08 6.49
N SER A 915 9.06 -4.19 5.85
CA SER A 915 7.84 -4.29 5.04
C SER A 915 6.61 -4.42 5.93
N TYR A 916 5.49 -3.85 5.46
CA TYR A 916 4.18 -3.93 6.10
C TYR A 916 3.73 -5.37 6.34
N HIS A 917 3.83 -6.26 5.34
CA HIS A 917 3.38 -7.66 5.43
C HIS A 917 4.46 -8.72 5.13
N ASN A 918 5.68 -8.33 4.75
CA ASN A 918 6.75 -9.26 4.36
C ASN A 918 7.89 -9.40 5.38
N GLY A 919 7.64 -9.17 6.67
CA GLY A 919 8.64 -9.44 7.71
C GLY A 919 8.37 -8.78 9.07
N SER A 920 7.47 -7.79 9.13
CA SER A 920 7.00 -7.13 10.36
C SER A 920 6.40 -8.07 11.41
N VAL A 921 6.20 -7.55 12.61
CA VAL A 921 5.49 -8.22 13.71
C VAL A 921 4.19 -7.46 14.00
N TRP A 922 3.08 -8.18 13.97
CA TRP A 922 1.73 -7.66 14.20
C TRP A 922 1.17 -8.22 15.52
N PRO A 923 0.74 -7.38 16.48
CA PRO A 923 0.21 -7.87 17.76
C PRO A 923 -1.02 -8.77 17.62
N HIS A 924 -1.96 -8.45 16.72
CA HIS A 924 -3.18 -9.24 16.53
C HIS A 924 -2.87 -10.63 15.94
N ASP A 925 -2.02 -10.71 14.91
CA ASP A 925 -1.56 -11.97 14.29
C ASP A 925 -0.93 -12.88 15.35
N ASN A 926 -0.05 -12.31 16.17
CA ASN A 926 0.57 -13.02 17.29
C ASN A 926 -0.45 -13.47 18.37
N ALA A 927 -1.54 -12.73 18.58
CA ALA A 927 -2.61 -13.13 19.50
C ALA A 927 -3.40 -14.32 18.95
N LEU A 928 -3.69 -14.34 17.65
CA LEU A 928 -4.35 -15.47 16.99
C LEU A 928 -3.45 -16.71 16.97
N ILE A 929 -2.15 -16.55 16.71
CA ILE A 929 -1.16 -17.65 16.83
C ILE A 929 -1.14 -18.19 18.27
N ALA A 930 -1.06 -17.32 19.28
CA ALA A 930 -1.05 -17.71 20.69
C ALA A 930 -2.36 -18.44 21.09
N ALA A 931 -3.50 -18.00 20.58
CA ALA A 931 -4.79 -18.67 20.78
C ALA A 931 -4.81 -20.05 20.10
N GLY A 932 -4.22 -20.18 18.91
CA GLY A 932 -3.99 -21.47 18.25
C GLY A 932 -3.08 -22.39 19.06
N PHE A 933 -1.98 -21.88 19.60
CA PHE A 933 -1.08 -22.66 20.46
C PHE A 933 -1.82 -23.17 21.70
N ALA A 934 -2.55 -22.29 22.39
CA ALA A 934 -3.34 -22.65 23.56
C ALA A 934 -4.41 -23.72 23.25
N ARG A 935 -5.04 -23.66 22.07
CA ARG A 935 -6.03 -24.67 21.62
C ARG A 935 -5.43 -26.08 21.54
N TYR A 936 -4.15 -26.20 21.21
CA TYR A 936 -3.43 -27.47 21.08
C TYR A 936 -2.53 -27.79 22.29
N GLY A 937 -2.66 -27.05 23.40
CA GLY A 937 -1.92 -27.31 24.65
C GLY A 937 -0.55 -26.61 24.76
N TYR A 938 -0.12 -25.83 23.77
CA TYR A 938 1.19 -25.15 23.75
C TYR A 938 1.18 -23.79 24.47
N ARG A 939 0.62 -23.74 25.69
CA ARG A 939 0.43 -22.50 26.46
C ARG A 939 1.73 -21.83 26.88
N ARG A 940 2.79 -22.61 27.08
CA ARG A 940 4.13 -22.07 27.38
C ARG A 940 4.70 -21.29 26.21
N ASP A 941 4.51 -21.76 24.97
CA ASP A 941 4.93 -21.02 23.78
C ASP A 941 4.04 -19.79 23.54
N ALA A 942 2.74 -19.88 23.82
CA ALA A 942 1.85 -18.72 23.83
C ALA A 942 2.33 -17.64 24.83
N ALA A 943 2.73 -18.05 26.04
CA ALA A 943 3.30 -17.15 27.05
C ALA A 943 4.60 -16.49 26.58
N ARG A 944 5.47 -17.21 25.85
CA ARG A 944 6.71 -16.65 25.29
C ARG A 944 6.45 -15.59 24.21
N ILE A 945 5.45 -15.77 23.36
CA ILE A 945 5.01 -14.74 22.40
C ILE A 945 4.54 -13.50 23.18
N PHE A 946 3.73 -13.71 24.21
CA PHE A 946 3.19 -12.63 25.02
C PHE A 946 4.28 -11.85 25.77
N GLU A 947 5.27 -12.54 26.34
CA GLU A 947 6.46 -11.93 26.94
C GLU A 947 7.23 -11.05 25.95
N GLY A 948 7.37 -11.50 24.70
CA GLY A 948 8.00 -10.72 23.63
C GLY A 948 7.29 -9.40 23.37
N LEU A 949 5.96 -9.44 23.23
CA LEU A 949 5.16 -8.24 22.96
C LEU A 949 5.04 -7.32 24.17
N PHE A 950 4.91 -7.87 25.38
CA PHE A 950 4.96 -7.06 26.59
C PHE A 950 6.32 -6.35 26.71
N ALA A 951 7.42 -7.07 26.48
CA ALA A 951 8.74 -6.44 26.47
C ALA A 951 8.82 -5.32 25.41
N ALA A 952 8.26 -5.53 24.21
CA ALA A 952 8.20 -4.50 23.18
C ALA A 952 7.44 -3.26 23.65
N SER A 953 6.27 -3.42 24.30
CA SER A 953 5.44 -2.29 24.74
C SER A 953 6.15 -1.38 25.76
N THR A 954 7.09 -1.91 26.55
CA THR A 954 7.87 -1.09 27.50
C THR A 954 8.75 -0.01 26.84
N TYR A 955 9.04 -0.13 25.54
CA TYR A 955 9.83 0.82 24.77
C TYR A 955 8.99 1.81 23.95
N ILE A 956 7.66 1.64 23.92
CA ILE A 956 6.76 2.38 23.03
C ILE A 956 6.11 3.52 23.81
N ASP A 957 5.95 4.68 23.17
CA ASP A 957 5.30 5.84 23.79
C ASP A 957 3.91 5.43 24.32
N LEU A 958 3.61 5.86 25.55
CA LEU A 958 2.39 5.50 26.29
C LEU A 958 2.18 3.97 26.47
N ARG A 959 3.17 3.14 26.18
CA ARG A 959 3.12 1.66 26.21
C ARG A 959 2.04 1.05 25.33
N ARG A 960 1.70 1.75 24.25
CA ARG A 960 0.72 1.31 23.27
C ARG A 960 1.36 0.36 22.28
N LEU A 961 0.87 -0.86 22.17
CA LEU A 961 1.25 -1.69 21.03
C LEU A 961 0.69 -1.03 19.75
N PRO A 962 1.54 -0.72 18.75
CA PRO A 962 1.11 -0.17 17.49
C PRO A 962 0.43 -1.25 16.65
N GLU A 963 -0.18 -0.84 15.53
CA GLU A 963 -0.67 -1.74 14.49
C GLU A 963 0.35 -2.82 14.11
N LEU A 964 1.60 -2.40 13.88
CA LEU A 964 2.75 -3.26 13.63
C LEU A 964 4.07 -2.57 14.03
N PHE A 965 5.14 -3.35 14.14
CA PHE A 965 6.51 -2.83 14.21
C PHE A 965 7.45 -3.69 13.37
N CYS A 966 8.66 -3.16 13.09
CA CYS A 966 9.59 -3.83 12.18
C CYS A 966 10.09 -5.16 12.76
N GLY A 967 10.24 -6.12 11.87
CA GLY A 967 10.70 -7.46 12.16
C GLY A 967 12.21 -7.60 12.32
N PHE A 968 12.90 -6.69 13.00
CA PHE A 968 14.30 -6.96 13.34
C PHE A 968 14.40 -8.00 14.47
N ALA A 969 15.52 -8.71 14.54
CA ALA A 969 15.78 -9.64 15.65
C ALA A 969 16.00 -8.83 16.94
N ARG A 970 15.49 -9.33 18.06
CA ARG A 970 15.71 -8.73 19.37
C ARG A 970 17.19 -8.75 19.72
N GLN A 971 17.77 -7.58 19.94
CA GLN A 971 19.11 -7.43 20.46
C GLN A 971 19.06 -7.20 21.97
N ARG A 972 20.09 -7.65 22.70
CA ARG A 972 20.19 -7.39 24.14
C ARG A 972 20.23 -5.88 24.35
N THR A 973 19.52 -5.41 25.39
CA THR A 973 19.47 -4.01 25.84
C THR A 973 18.97 -2.98 24.80
N GLN A 974 18.30 -3.40 23.72
CA GLN A 974 17.71 -2.49 22.72
C GLN A 974 16.21 -2.76 22.58
N GLY A 975 15.43 -1.71 22.29
CA GLY A 975 14.01 -1.80 21.98
C GLY A 975 13.74 -2.30 20.55
N PRO A 976 12.48 -2.57 20.19
CA PRO A 976 12.10 -2.89 18.83
C PRO A 976 12.29 -1.69 17.88
N THR A 977 12.49 -1.96 16.60
CA THR A 977 12.50 -0.94 15.56
C THR A 977 11.07 -0.65 15.10
N PHE A 978 10.70 0.63 14.98
CA PHE A 978 9.33 1.04 14.68
C PHE A 978 9.05 1.13 13.19
N TYR A 979 7.83 0.75 12.80
CA TYR A 979 7.34 0.94 11.44
C TYR A 979 6.86 2.40 11.27
N PRO A 980 7.25 3.13 10.20
CA PRO A 980 7.08 4.58 10.13
C PRO A 980 5.64 5.09 10.18
N VAL A 981 4.69 4.37 9.57
CA VAL A 981 3.31 4.89 9.37
C VAL A 981 2.22 4.09 10.11
N ALA A 982 2.62 3.24 11.07
CA ALA A 982 1.68 2.40 11.82
C ALA A 982 0.64 3.22 12.61
N CYS A 983 -0.62 2.78 12.60
CA CYS A 983 -1.65 3.38 13.45
C CYS A 983 -1.34 3.14 14.94
N MET A 984 -1.59 4.16 15.76
CA MET A 984 -1.40 4.10 17.22
C MET A 984 -2.34 5.09 17.92
N PRO A 985 -3.52 4.65 18.39
CA PRO A 985 -3.91 3.25 18.60
C PRO A 985 -4.54 2.58 17.37
N GLN A 986 -4.58 1.24 17.44
CA GLN A 986 -5.26 0.34 16.51
C GLN A 986 -6.02 -0.74 17.31
N ALA A 987 -7.29 -0.99 16.98
CA ALA A 987 -8.23 -1.76 17.79
C ALA A 987 -7.78 -3.20 18.04
N TRP A 988 -7.45 -3.96 17.00
CA TRP A 988 -6.99 -5.34 17.15
C TRP A 988 -5.64 -5.46 17.89
N ALA A 989 -4.82 -4.41 17.89
CA ALA A 989 -3.53 -4.40 18.57
C ALA A 989 -3.71 -4.09 20.05
N ALA A 990 -4.69 -3.24 20.37
CA ALA A 990 -5.09 -2.95 21.74
C ALA A 990 -5.86 -4.13 22.39
N ALA A 991 -6.55 -4.97 21.62
CA ALA A 991 -7.20 -6.17 22.16
C ALA A 991 -6.25 -7.36 22.34
N ALA A 992 -5.15 -7.43 21.58
CA ALA A 992 -4.18 -8.53 21.61
C ALA A 992 -3.66 -8.93 23.02
N PRO A 993 -3.25 -8.00 23.92
CA PRO A 993 -2.80 -8.39 25.27
C PRO A 993 -3.87 -9.12 26.08
N LEU A 994 -5.14 -8.75 25.93
CA LEU A 994 -6.26 -9.39 26.63
C LEU A 994 -6.52 -10.80 26.10
N SER A 995 -6.43 -10.98 24.78
CA SER A 995 -6.51 -12.30 24.12
C SER A 995 -5.36 -13.23 24.50
N MET A 996 -4.14 -12.70 24.62
CA MET A 996 -2.97 -13.48 25.04
C MET A 996 -3.10 -13.98 26.48
N ILE A 997 -3.67 -13.18 27.38
CA ILE A 997 -3.97 -13.64 28.75
C ILE A 997 -4.96 -14.78 28.71
N GLN A 998 -6.07 -14.65 27.98
CA GLN A 998 -7.03 -15.75 27.85
C GLN A 998 -6.36 -17.03 27.35
N SER A 999 -5.46 -16.90 26.37
CA SER A 999 -4.70 -18.01 25.78
C SER A 999 -3.77 -18.67 26.80
N CYS A 1000 -2.97 -17.87 27.53
CA CYS A 1000 -2.07 -18.37 28.57
C CYS A 1000 -2.83 -19.11 29.68
N LEU A 1001 -4.00 -18.59 30.07
CA LEU A 1001 -4.85 -19.17 31.11
C LEU A 1001 -5.66 -20.40 30.64
N GLY A 1002 -5.66 -20.72 29.34
CA GLY A 1002 -6.50 -21.78 28.80
C GLY A 1002 -7.99 -21.56 29.09
N MET A 1003 -8.43 -20.30 29.15
CA MET A 1003 -9.71 -19.94 29.73
C MET A 1003 -10.87 -20.09 28.73
N SER A 1004 -11.91 -20.83 29.14
CA SER A 1004 -13.14 -21.03 28.35
C SER A 1004 -14.41 -21.02 29.21
N PHE A 1005 -15.56 -20.89 28.56
CA PHE A 1005 -16.86 -20.67 29.21
C PHE A 1005 -17.87 -21.74 28.80
N ARG A 1006 -18.67 -22.23 29.74
CA ARG A 1006 -19.84 -23.09 29.47
C ARG A 1006 -21.08 -22.49 30.15
N PRO A 1007 -21.69 -21.45 29.56
CA PRO A 1007 -22.78 -20.70 30.18
C PRO A 1007 -24.01 -21.53 30.54
N ARG A 1008 -24.36 -22.55 29.74
CA ARG A 1008 -25.47 -23.48 30.07
C ARG A 1008 -25.26 -24.28 31.35
N LYS A 1009 -24.00 -24.50 31.73
CA LYS A 1009 -23.62 -25.20 32.98
C LYS A 1009 -23.19 -24.21 34.07
N LEU A 1010 -23.13 -22.91 33.77
CA LEU A 1010 -22.54 -21.87 34.61
C LEU A 1010 -21.10 -22.20 35.04
N ASN A 1011 -20.31 -22.76 34.13
CA ASN A 1011 -18.90 -23.10 34.39
C ASN A 1011 -17.94 -22.15 33.68
N ILE A 1012 -16.84 -21.84 34.35
CA ILE A 1012 -15.62 -21.27 33.77
C ILE A 1012 -14.52 -22.32 33.93
N LEU A 1013 -13.80 -22.59 32.84
CA LEU A 1013 -12.75 -23.60 32.80
C LEU A 1013 -11.40 -22.92 32.57
N PHE A 1014 -10.39 -23.36 33.32
CA PHE A 1014 -8.98 -23.06 33.13
C PHE A 1014 -8.28 -24.37 32.81
N ASP A 1015 -7.87 -24.54 31.55
CA ASP A 1015 -7.20 -25.74 31.11
C ASP A 1015 -5.69 -25.55 31.18
N GLU A 1016 -5.00 -26.27 32.07
CA GLU A 1016 -3.55 -26.16 32.33
C GLU A 1016 -3.03 -24.70 32.31
N PRO A 1017 -3.56 -23.80 33.17
CA PRO A 1017 -3.24 -22.38 33.12
C PRO A 1017 -1.75 -22.10 33.34
N VAL A 1018 -1.19 -21.22 32.53
CA VAL A 1018 0.20 -20.73 32.64
C VAL A 1018 0.18 -19.22 32.87
N LEU A 1019 1.00 -18.73 33.79
CA LEU A 1019 1.30 -17.31 33.92
C LEU A 1019 2.61 -16.99 33.16
N PRO A 1020 2.66 -15.93 32.34
CA PRO A 1020 3.91 -15.40 31.80
C PRO A 1020 4.92 -15.09 32.89
N SER A 1021 6.22 -15.22 32.62
CA SER A 1021 7.30 -15.10 33.61
C SER A 1021 7.33 -13.77 34.37
N PHE A 1022 6.80 -12.69 33.79
CA PHE A 1022 6.69 -11.38 34.45
C PHE A 1022 5.49 -11.26 35.41
N LEU A 1023 4.64 -12.29 35.50
CA LEU A 1023 3.45 -12.32 36.36
C LEU A 1023 3.54 -13.41 37.42
N ASP A 1024 3.28 -13.03 38.67
CA ASP A 1024 3.09 -13.92 39.82
C ASP A 1024 1.61 -14.09 40.14
N THR A 1025 0.81 -13.04 39.96
CA THR A 1025 -0.63 -13.07 40.19
C THR A 1025 -1.41 -12.32 39.12
N ILE A 1026 -2.62 -12.80 38.85
CA ILE A 1026 -3.66 -12.10 38.07
C ILE A 1026 -4.96 -12.18 38.86
N THR A 1027 -5.56 -11.03 39.15
CA THR A 1027 -6.91 -10.91 39.67
C THR A 1027 -7.86 -10.50 38.56
N LEU A 1028 -8.86 -11.34 38.27
CA LEU A 1028 -9.94 -11.06 37.34
C LEU A 1028 -11.20 -10.72 38.15
N ARG A 1029 -11.86 -9.61 37.85
CA ARG A 1029 -13.10 -9.19 38.52
C ARG A 1029 -14.24 -9.06 37.52
N ARG A 1030 -15.46 -9.33 38.00
CA ARG A 1030 -16.71 -9.28 37.23
C ARG A 1030 -16.68 -10.19 35.99
N LEU A 1031 -16.04 -11.36 36.11
CA LEU A 1031 -16.01 -12.31 35.01
C LEU A 1031 -17.41 -12.92 34.84
N ALA A 1032 -18.11 -12.52 33.78
CA ALA A 1032 -19.54 -12.84 33.61
C ALA A 1032 -19.78 -14.18 32.92
N VAL A 1033 -20.73 -14.99 33.41
CA VAL A 1033 -21.17 -16.24 32.77
C VAL A 1033 -22.65 -16.49 33.07
N GLY A 1034 -23.48 -16.60 32.02
CA GLY A 1034 -24.91 -16.92 32.15
C GLY A 1034 -25.74 -15.92 32.99
N GLY A 1035 -25.35 -14.63 33.00
CA GLY A 1035 -26.00 -13.57 33.79
C GLY A 1035 -25.41 -13.36 35.18
N GLU A 1036 -24.60 -14.30 35.65
CA GLU A 1036 -23.89 -14.26 36.93
C GLU A 1036 -22.46 -13.75 36.78
N CYS A 1037 -21.77 -13.42 37.88
CA CYS A 1037 -20.37 -13.00 37.84
C CYS A 1037 -19.51 -13.56 38.98
N VAL A 1038 -18.21 -13.71 38.72
CA VAL A 1038 -17.23 -14.21 39.69
C VAL A 1038 -15.97 -13.34 39.67
N ASP A 1039 -15.35 -13.18 40.84
CA ASP A 1039 -14.02 -12.60 40.99
C ASP A 1039 -13.03 -13.72 41.35
N LEU A 1040 -11.91 -13.78 40.63
CA LEU A 1040 -10.93 -14.86 40.72
C LEU A 1040 -9.53 -14.28 40.90
N MET A 1041 -8.67 -15.00 41.61
CA MET A 1041 -7.23 -14.77 41.62
C MET A 1041 -6.51 -16.02 41.14
N LEU A 1042 -5.63 -15.84 40.15
CA LEU A 1042 -4.72 -16.86 39.68
C LEU A 1042 -3.33 -16.53 40.23
N ARG A 1043 -2.68 -17.51 40.87
CA ARG A 1043 -1.38 -17.32 41.53
C ARG A 1043 -0.40 -18.41 41.13
N ARG A 1044 0.81 -18.02 40.75
CA ARG A 1044 1.93 -18.95 40.50
C ARG A 1044 2.30 -19.69 41.78
N SER A 1045 2.45 -21.01 41.67
CA SER A 1045 2.95 -21.89 42.72
C SER A 1045 3.91 -22.91 42.10
N GLY A 1046 5.20 -22.56 42.07
CA GLY A 1046 6.20 -23.29 41.28
C GLY A 1046 5.89 -23.20 39.79
N GLU A 1047 5.81 -24.36 39.13
CA GLU A 1047 5.45 -24.49 37.71
C GLU A 1047 3.93 -24.47 37.46
N ASN A 1048 3.12 -24.55 38.53
CA ASN A 1048 1.66 -24.64 38.45
C ASN A 1048 0.99 -23.30 38.75
N VAL A 1049 -0.28 -23.15 38.36
CA VAL A 1049 -1.12 -21.98 38.67
C VAL A 1049 -2.31 -22.41 39.50
N MET A 1050 -2.44 -21.82 40.69
CA MET A 1050 -3.56 -22.02 41.59
C MET A 1050 -4.68 -21.02 41.26
N VAL A 1051 -5.93 -21.48 41.20
CA VAL A 1051 -7.10 -20.64 40.98
C VAL A 1051 -7.90 -20.51 42.28
N GLU A 1052 -7.96 -19.30 42.82
CA GLU A 1052 -8.69 -18.93 44.03
C GLU A 1052 -9.95 -18.12 43.67
N VAL A 1053 -11.09 -18.46 44.29
CA VAL A 1053 -12.33 -17.71 44.12
C VAL A 1053 -12.40 -16.65 45.22
N LEU A 1054 -12.31 -15.38 44.83
CA LEU A 1054 -12.35 -14.26 45.78
C LEU A 1054 -13.78 -13.90 46.16
N ASN A 1055 -14.68 -13.91 45.18
CA ASN A 1055 -16.07 -13.55 45.35
C ASN A 1055 -16.92 -14.22 44.26
N ARG A 1056 -18.19 -14.52 44.57
CA ARG A 1056 -19.10 -15.20 43.66
C ARG A 1056 -20.51 -14.66 43.82
N GLN A 1057 -21.11 -14.22 42.72
CA GLN A 1057 -22.53 -13.93 42.61
C GLN A 1057 -23.16 -15.06 41.81
N GLY A 1058 -24.12 -15.78 42.39
CA GLY A 1058 -24.77 -16.93 41.77
C GLY A 1058 -23.98 -18.25 41.82
N PRO A 1059 -24.53 -19.35 41.26
CA PRO A 1059 -23.99 -20.70 41.40
C PRO A 1059 -22.87 -21.04 40.39
N VAL A 1060 -21.99 -20.08 40.07
CA VAL A 1060 -20.90 -20.27 39.10
C VAL A 1060 -19.87 -21.29 39.59
N ARG A 1061 -19.51 -22.26 38.76
CA ARG A 1061 -18.48 -23.27 39.06
C ARG A 1061 -17.18 -22.98 38.32
N ILE A 1062 -16.06 -23.12 39.02
CA ILE A 1062 -14.72 -22.99 38.44
C ILE A 1062 -14.12 -24.37 38.34
N LEU A 1063 -13.66 -24.74 37.15
CA LEU A 1063 -12.97 -26.00 36.90
C LEU A 1063 -11.55 -25.66 36.45
N SER A 1064 -10.55 -26.25 37.11
CA SER A 1064 -9.16 -26.17 36.66
C SER A 1064 -8.67 -27.59 36.42
N THR A 1065 -8.09 -27.86 35.26
CA THR A 1065 -7.24 -29.03 35.04
C THR A 1065 -5.79 -28.62 35.34
N SER A 1066 -5.00 -29.58 35.82
CA SER A 1066 -3.60 -29.39 36.20
C SER A 1066 -2.72 -30.17 35.26
#